data_AF-A0A6J1PHY1-F1
#
_entry.id   AF-A0A6J1PHY1-F1
#
_cell.length_a   1.000
_cell.length_b   1.000
_cell.length_c   1.000
_cell.angle_alpha   90.00
_cell.angle_beta   90.00
_cell.angle_gamma   90.00
#
_symmetry.space_group_name_H-M   'P 1'
#
loop_
_entity.id
_entity.type
_entity.pdbx_description
1 polymer ?
#
loop_
_entity_poly.entity_id
_entity_poly.type
_entity_poly.pdbx_seq_one_letter_code
_entity_poly.pdbx_strand_id
1 'polypeptide(L)'
;MYAKIETERLNYIRNNQVQLRADSYIHLRDAMGKQDADVAQMGQMVVLPSSFTGGPRYMHERTQDAMTYVRFYGRPDLFITFTCNPKWKDITDVLLPGQKSHDRHDIIARVFHLKVKKMMALLKKGDLFGKVTCFMYSVEWQKRGLPHIHILLWLEQRIFNNMIDKVICAEIPDPVKDSLLYNIVKANMIHGPCGGLNRNSPCMKGGNCSKRYPRQLLKDTQTGNDGYPQYRRRSQADGGFTVKINEIELDNRWVVPYNPVLLRTFNAHINVELCNSVKSIKYICKYVNKGSDQATFALENKRDEVKLYESGRYISSSEAVWRILAFPIHERYPAVFHLAVHLENGQRVYFNSKNLVERISNPLQTTLLAFFELCKTDDFAKTLLYCEVSFYFVFKNNKFERRKRGMNVDGWPGIKKDNVLGRVYTIHPNNTECYYLRMLLYEIRGPTSFLELKTVNGVVCSTFQSACKVLGLLEDDKHWDNTLEEAALCASSFKLRELFTVMLVFCQLNEPMSLWEKYKDSLSEDITRQVERELQSSAQQIMDEVYNRCLVMIEDAVLALGGQELQQYGLSQPKRLGEVLRNRDYLRETNYDVNILAQVVSNNEGLLTDEQFAVYRQVLSSIELSAGQVFFLDAPGGTGKTFLINLLLAKVRSDCGIALAVASSGIAATLLEGGKTAHAAFKLPLNLNYVETPLCNISKQSNMAQVLRDCKLIVWDESTMAHKGGFEALSTTLKDIRGNDGVMGGVTVLLAGDFRQTLPVVQRGTRADEVKACITQSEMIS
;
A
#
# COMPACT_ATOMS: atom_id res chain seq x y z
N MET A 1 14.65 21.45 21.09
CA MET A 1 13.67 21.24 22.18
C MET A 1 12.61 20.20 21.80
N TYR A 2 11.80 20.42 20.77
CA TYR A 2 10.75 19.45 20.39
C TYR A 2 11.27 18.03 20.12
N ALA A 3 12.40 17.90 19.41
CA ALA A 3 13.05 16.60 19.19
C ALA A 3 13.26 15.83 20.50
N LYS A 4 13.74 16.49 21.58
CA LYS A 4 13.88 15.85 22.91
C LYS A 4 12.52 15.40 23.48
N ILE A 5 11.47 16.21 23.35
CA ILE A 5 10.11 15.86 23.81
C ILE A 5 9.60 14.61 23.07
N GLU A 6 9.80 14.57 21.76
CA GLU A 6 9.37 13.45 20.92
C GLU A 6 10.18 12.17 21.22
N THR A 7 11.51 12.30 21.40
CA THR A 7 12.39 11.21 21.85
C THR A 7 11.96 10.68 23.21
N GLU A 8 11.66 11.53 24.20
CA GLU A 8 11.20 11.07 25.51
C GLU A 8 9.86 10.32 25.45
N ARG A 9 8.94 10.73 24.57
CA ARG A 9 7.69 9.99 24.33
C ARG A 9 7.95 8.61 23.71
N LEU A 10 8.89 8.52 22.78
CA LEU A 10 9.30 7.24 22.18
C LEU A 10 10.02 6.35 23.21
N ASN A 11 10.91 6.94 24.01
CA ASN A 11 11.61 6.26 25.11
C ASN A 11 10.61 5.73 26.15
N TYR A 12 9.55 6.47 26.46
CA TYR A 12 8.49 5.97 27.33
C TYR A 12 7.83 4.70 26.75
N ILE A 13 7.47 4.70 25.46
CA ILE A 13 6.90 3.52 24.80
C ILE A 13 7.91 2.35 24.79
N ARG A 14 9.20 2.64 24.56
CA ARG A 14 10.30 1.65 24.56
C ARG A 14 10.59 1.06 25.93
N ASN A 15 10.57 1.87 26.99
CA ASN A 15 11.00 1.44 28.32
C ASN A 15 9.86 0.85 29.16
N ASN A 16 8.59 0.98 28.72
CA ASN A 16 7.41 0.44 29.41
C ASN A 16 6.79 -0.77 28.70
N GLN A 17 7.57 -1.50 27.90
CA GLN A 17 7.13 -2.67 27.12
C GLN A 17 6.52 -3.80 27.98
N VAL A 18 6.99 -3.95 29.22
CA VAL A 18 6.47 -4.89 30.21
C VAL A 18 4.99 -4.63 30.56
N GLN A 19 4.53 -3.39 30.42
CA GLN A 19 3.14 -2.98 30.71
C GLN A 19 2.23 -2.99 29.47
N LEU A 20 2.79 -3.13 28.26
CA LEU A 20 2.08 -2.83 27.03
C LEU A 20 1.81 -4.06 26.13
N ARG A 21 2.28 -5.27 26.48
CA ARG A 21 2.14 -6.48 25.64
C ARG A 21 0.70 -6.76 25.19
N ALA A 22 0.56 -7.24 23.95
CA ALA A 22 -0.73 -7.63 23.40
C ALA A 22 -0.66 -8.94 22.60
N ASP A 23 -1.70 -9.76 22.73
CA ASP A 23 -1.92 -10.96 21.90
C ASP A 23 -3.43 -11.17 21.67
N SER A 24 -3.82 -12.17 20.87
CA SER A 24 -5.20 -12.61 20.77
C SER A 24 -5.59 -13.43 22.02
N TYR A 25 -6.84 -13.30 22.46
CA TYR A 25 -7.33 -14.02 23.63
C TYR A 25 -7.23 -15.54 23.50
N ILE A 26 -7.49 -16.10 22.31
CA ILE A 26 -7.38 -17.55 22.07
C ILE A 26 -5.94 -18.04 22.27
N HIS A 27 -4.94 -17.30 21.78
CA HIS A 27 -3.53 -17.64 21.99
C HIS A 27 -3.15 -17.59 23.47
N LEU A 28 -3.63 -16.61 24.22
CA LEU A 28 -3.35 -16.49 25.65
C LEU A 28 -3.97 -17.64 26.46
N ARG A 29 -5.22 -18.03 26.13
CA ARG A 29 -5.91 -19.14 26.77
C ARG A 29 -5.20 -20.47 26.49
N ASP A 30 -4.83 -20.72 25.24
CA ASP A 30 -4.19 -21.97 24.83
C ASP A 30 -2.75 -22.09 25.37
N ALA A 31 -2.05 -20.95 25.51
CA ALA A 31 -0.71 -20.92 26.09
C ALA A 31 -0.69 -21.18 27.61
N MET A 32 -1.72 -20.74 28.35
CA MET A 32 -1.88 -21.04 29.79
C MET A 32 -2.29 -22.49 30.08
N GLY A 33 -2.83 -23.21 29.10
CA GLY A 33 -3.13 -24.64 29.22
C GLY A 33 -1.89 -25.54 29.24
N LYS A 34 -0.70 -25.01 28.89
CA LYS A 34 0.59 -25.70 28.94
C LYS A 34 1.33 -25.30 30.22
N GLN A 35 1.71 -26.27 31.05
CA GLN A 35 2.19 -26.06 32.43
C GLN A 35 3.53 -25.30 32.60
N ASP A 36 4.21 -24.84 31.54
CA ASP A 36 5.54 -24.21 31.61
C ASP A 36 5.73 -22.98 30.70
N ALA A 37 4.68 -22.22 30.44
CA ALA A 37 4.78 -21.12 29.48
C ALA A 37 5.20 -19.79 30.13
N ASP A 38 6.41 -19.31 29.82
CA ASP A 38 6.97 -18.04 30.30
C ASP A 38 6.17 -16.84 29.75
N VAL A 39 5.54 -16.08 30.64
CA VAL A 39 4.76 -14.87 30.34
C VAL A 39 5.62 -13.79 29.66
N ALA A 40 6.94 -13.77 29.91
CA ALA A 40 7.88 -12.90 29.22
C ALA A 40 8.19 -13.34 27.77
N GLN A 41 7.71 -14.50 27.33
CA GLN A 41 7.79 -14.95 25.94
C GLN A 41 6.43 -14.97 25.22
N MET A 42 5.33 -14.69 25.92
CA MET A 42 3.97 -14.59 25.34
C MET A 42 3.62 -13.19 24.83
N GLY A 43 2.87 -13.11 23.73
CA GLY A 43 2.43 -11.87 23.12
C GLY A 43 3.51 -11.12 22.36
N GLN A 44 3.11 -10.11 21.59
CA GLN A 44 4.03 -9.26 20.85
C GLN A 44 4.43 -8.02 21.67
N MET A 45 5.71 -7.63 21.58
CA MET A 45 6.18 -6.33 22.05
C MET A 45 5.49 -5.20 21.26
N VAL A 46 5.36 -4.05 21.90
CA VAL A 46 4.48 -2.96 21.52
C VAL A 46 5.02 -2.09 20.41
N VAL A 47 4.37 -2.28 19.28
CA VAL A 47 3.71 -1.32 18.39
C VAL A 47 3.67 0.15 18.81
N LEU A 48 4.11 1.05 17.91
CA LEU A 48 3.79 2.48 18.00
C LEU A 48 2.26 2.70 17.85
N PRO A 49 1.56 3.24 18.87
CA PRO A 49 0.10 3.32 18.85
C PRO A 49 -0.42 4.31 17.80
N SER A 50 -1.64 4.10 17.31
CA SER A 50 -2.31 5.05 16.39
C SER A 50 -2.60 6.41 17.02
N SER A 51 -2.45 6.57 18.33
CA SER A 51 -2.50 7.86 19.04
C SER A 51 -1.20 8.67 18.88
N PHE A 52 -0.09 8.05 18.49
CA PHE A 52 1.18 8.73 18.27
C PHE A 52 1.10 9.64 17.03
N THR A 53 0.96 10.95 17.26
CA THR A 53 0.68 11.89 16.16
C THR A 53 1.87 12.00 15.21
N GLY A 54 1.65 11.67 13.93
CA GLY A 54 2.65 11.68 12.87
C GLY A 54 3.20 10.29 12.53
N GLY A 55 2.88 9.24 13.31
CA GLY A 55 3.27 7.87 13.01
C GLY A 55 2.47 7.23 11.87
N PRO A 56 2.94 6.14 11.24
CA PRO A 56 2.29 5.52 10.07
C PRO A 56 0.87 5.07 10.39
N ARG A 57 0.66 4.45 11.56
CA ARG A 57 -0.67 4.03 12.02
C ARG A 57 -1.58 5.22 12.28
N TYR A 58 -1.06 6.31 12.84
CA TYR A 58 -1.84 7.54 13.00
C TYR A 58 -2.31 8.07 11.64
N MET A 59 -1.43 8.20 10.66
CA MET A 59 -1.78 8.71 9.32
C MET A 59 -2.76 7.78 8.59
N HIS A 60 -2.55 6.47 8.71
CA HIS A 60 -3.47 5.46 8.18
C HIS A 60 -4.87 5.63 8.78
N GLU A 61 -4.99 5.73 10.11
CA GLU A 61 -6.26 5.90 10.79
C GLU A 61 -6.95 7.22 10.40
N ARG A 62 -6.20 8.32 10.22
CA ARG A 62 -6.77 9.59 9.73
C ARG A 62 -7.31 9.48 8.32
N THR A 63 -6.70 8.67 7.47
CA THR A 63 -7.21 8.39 6.12
C THR A 63 -8.46 7.57 6.14
N GLN A 64 -8.52 6.52 6.97
CA GLN A 64 -9.73 5.72 7.13
C GLN A 64 -10.89 6.56 7.72
N ASP A 65 -10.59 7.48 8.63
CA ASP A 65 -11.57 8.43 9.15
C ASP A 65 -12.05 9.40 8.06
N ALA A 66 -11.15 9.88 7.17
CA ALA A 66 -11.51 10.69 6.01
C ALA A 66 -12.52 9.96 5.09
N MET A 67 -12.26 8.67 4.81
CA MET A 67 -13.16 7.83 4.01
C MET A 67 -14.52 7.61 4.67
N THR A 68 -14.59 7.66 6.00
CA THR A 68 -15.86 7.57 6.72
C THR A 68 -16.75 8.78 6.43
N TYR A 69 -16.20 10.00 6.43
CA TYR A 69 -16.97 11.17 6.02
C TYR A 69 -17.45 11.06 4.57
N VAL A 70 -16.61 10.53 3.68
CA VAL A 70 -16.99 10.32 2.28
C VAL A 70 -18.15 9.31 2.16
N ARG A 71 -18.13 8.23 2.96
CA ARG A 71 -19.21 7.25 2.98
C ARG A 71 -20.54 7.85 3.48
N PHE A 72 -20.51 8.66 4.53
CA PHE A 72 -21.72 9.21 5.14
C PHE A 72 -22.26 10.46 4.45
N TYR A 73 -21.38 11.34 3.97
CA TYR A 73 -21.75 12.63 3.41
C TYR A 73 -21.48 12.73 1.90
N GLY A 74 -20.96 11.69 1.25
CA GLY A 74 -20.50 11.74 -0.14
C GLY A 74 -19.23 12.58 -0.31
N ARG A 75 -18.98 13.08 -1.52
CA ARG A 75 -17.83 13.97 -1.79
C ARG A 75 -17.94 15.31 -1.04
N PRO A 76 -16.84 15.98 -0.69
CA PRO A 76 -16.88 17.36 -0.20
C PRO A 76 -17.34 18.32 -1.31
N ASP A 77 -17.77 19.51 -0.91
CA ASP A 77 -18.16 20.61 -1.82
C ASP A 77 -16.98 21.53 -2.15
N LEU A 78 -16.21 21.91 -1.12
CA LEU A 78 -15.11 22.87 -1.26
C LEU A 78 -13.80 22.32 -0.71
N PHE A 79 -12.72 22.61 -1.43
CA PHE A 79 -11.35 22.47 -0.99
C PHE A 79 -10.72 23.86 -0.87
N ILE A 80 -10.33 24.20 0.36
CA ILE A 80 -9.74 25.51 0.68
C ILE A 80 -8.33 25.29 1.17
N THR A 81 -7.39 26.05 0.62
CA THR A 81 -6.03 26.11 1.15
C THR A 81 -5.74 27.51 1.66
N PHE A 82 -5.06 27.63 2.79
CA PHE A 82 -4.74 28.91 3.41
C PHE A 82 -3.29 28.91 3.91
N THR A 83 -2.47 29.80 3.37
CA THR A 83 -1.06 29.95 3.75
C THR A 83 -0.88 31.13 4.69
N CYS A 84 -0.05 30.97 5.73
CA CYS A 84 0.31 32.05 6.63
C CYS A 84 0.93 33.24 5.87
N ASN A 85 0.46 34.46 6.13
CA ASN A 85 1.08 35.67 5.62
C ASN A 85 2.03 36.26 6.68
N PRO A 86 3.36 36.24 6.46
CA PRO A 86 4.32 36.79 7.43
C PRO A 86 4.24 38.31 7.60
N LYS A 87 3.52 39.02 6.71
CA LYS A 87 3.35 40.48 6.72
C LYS A 87 2.12 40.95 7.49
N TRP A 88 1.43 40.07 8.23
CA TRP A 88 0.33 40.51 9.09
C TRP A 88 0.84 41.44 10.19
N LYS A 89 0.08 42.50 10.47
CA LYS A 89 0.35 43.43 11.58
C LYS A 89 0.50 42.71 12.93
N ASP A 90 -0.34 41.70 13.16
CA ASP A 90 -0.26 40.81 14.34
C ASP A 90 1.11 40.12 14.51
N ILE A 91 1.91 40.02 13.44
CA ILE A 91 3.28 39.51 13.45
C ILE A 91 4.27 40.67 13.46
N THR A 92 4.16 41.63 12.54
CA THR A 92 5.18 42.68 12.36
C THR A 92 5.27 43.64 13.55
N ASP A 93 4.15 43.92 14.21
CA ASP A 93 4.07 44.92 15.28
C ASP A 93 4.71 44.42 16.58
N VAL A 94 4.95 43.12 16.69
CA VAL A 94 5.55 42.45 17.87
C VAL A 94 6.98 41.97 17.62
N LEU A 95 7.55 42.26 16.44
CA LEU A 95 8.96 42.00 16.15
C LEU A 95 9.84 43.09 16.79
N LEU A 96 10.95 42.69 17.42
CA LEU A 96 11.94 43.65 17.92
C LEU A 96 12.71 44.31 16.76
N PRO A 97 13.32 45.48 16.96
CA PRO A 97 14.16 46.11 15.94
C PRO A 97 15.19 45.14 15.36
N GLY A 98 15.23 45.03 14.03
CA GLY A 98 16.12 44.11 13.31
C GLY A 98 15.62 42.67 13.15
N GLN A 99 14.55 42.25 13.86
CA GLN A 99 13.96 40.93 13.69
C GLN A 99 13.10 40.84 12.42
N LYS A 100 13.14 39.68 11.78
CA LYS A 100 12.26 39.29 10.69
C LYS A 100 11.28 38.23 11.18
N SER A 101 10.18 38.05 10.46
CA SER A 101 9.14 37.07 10.81
C SER A 101 9.69 35.65 10.96
N HIS A 102 10.66 35.26 10.13
CA HIS A 102 11.30 33.94 10.17
C HIS A 102 12.28 33.76 11.33
N ASP A 103 12.54 34.80 12.13
CA ASP A 103 13.30 34.66 13.37
C ASP A 103 12.37 34.29 14.55
N ARG A 104 11.05 34.50 14.40
CA ARG A 104 10.02 34.35 15.44
C ARG A 104 8.92 33.37 15.05
N HIS A 105 9.31 32.11 14.85
CA HIS A 105 8.39 31.02 14.51
C HIS A 105 7.30 30.78 15.58
N ASP A 106 7.55 31.15 16.83
CA ASP A 106 6.57 31.12 17.92
C ASP A 106 5.43 32.11 17.72
N ILE A 107 5.74 33.32 17.26
CA ILE A 107 4.73 34.33 16.91
C ILE A 107 3.95 33.88 15.68
N ILE A 108 4.64 33.41 14.64
CA ILE A 108 4.01 32.86 13.42
C ILE A 108 3.01 31.75 13.79
N ALA A 109 3.42 30.77 14.59
CA ALA A 109 2.57 29.65 14.97
C ALA A 109 1.32 30.11 15.75
N ARG A 110 1.49 31.01 16.73
CA ARG A 110 0.37 31.55 17.53
C ARG A 110 -0.61 32.35 16.70
N VAL A 111 -0.11 33.31 15.91
CA VAL A 111 -0.95 34.15 15.05
C VAL A 111 -1.67 33.28 14.02
N PHE A 112 -0.97 32.37 13.35
CA PHE A 112 -1.61 31.50 12.36
C PHE A 112 -2.67 30.60 12.99
N HIS A 113 -2.42 30.02 14.18
CA HIS A 113 -3.43 29.23 14.90
C HIS A 113 -4.69 30.05 15.22
N LEU A 114 -4.53 31.31 15.64
CA LEU A 114 -5.66 32.23 15.85
C LEU A 114 -6.40 32.55 14.54
N LYS A 115 -5.68 32.76 13.43
CA LYS A 115 -6.30 32.96 12.11
C LYS A 115 -7.04 31.72 11.63
N VAL A 116 -6.52 30.52 11.86
CA VAL A 116 -7.21 29.25 11.56
C VAL A 116 -8.50 29.13 12.40
N LYS A 117 -8.44 29.43 13.70
CA LYS A 117 -9.66 29.45 14.55
C LYS A 117 -10.70 30.43 14.02
N LYS A 118 -10.29 31.65 13.62
CA LYS A 118 -11.18 32.66 13.04
C LYS A 118 -11.72 32.22 11.67
N MET A 119 -10.91 31.59 10.83
CA MET A 119 -11.31 31.00 9.54
C MET A 119 -12.40 29.95 9.77
N MET A 120 -12.15 28.97 10.63
CA MET A 120 -13.13 27.93 10.94
C MET A 120 -14.39 28.49 11.60
N ALA A 121 -14.29 29.54 12.42
CA ALA A 121 -15.47 30.21 12.96
C ALA A 121 -16.30 30.89 11.87
N LEU A 122 -15.67 31.59 10.92
CA LEU A 122 -16.33 32.23 9.79
C LEU A 122 -17.03 31.19 8.89
N LEU A 123 -16.33 30.10 8.55
CA LEU A 123 -16.88 29.03 7.72
C LEU A 123 -18.07 28.31 8.37
N LYS A 124 -18.03 28.08 9.69
CA LYS A 124 -19.06 27.31 10.41
C LYS A 124 -20.23 28.14 10.91
N LYS A 125 -19.96 29.36 11.38
CA LYS A 125 -20.96 30.23 12.05
C LYS A 125 -21.35 31.44 11.23
N GLY A 126 -20.50 31.88 10.31
CA GLY A 126 -20.74 33.05 9.47
C GLY A 126 -21.57 32.76 8.22
N ASP A 127 -22.01 31.52 8.03
CA ASP A 127 -22.86 31.06 6.92
C ASP A 127 -22.36 31.47 5.52
N LEU A 128 -21.05 31.67 5.38
CA LEU A 128 -20.43 32.26 4.18
C LEU A 128 -20.74 31.47 2.89
N PHE A 129 -20.84 30.15 3.02
CA PHE A 129 -21.15 29.23 1.93
C PHE A 129 -22.43 28.44 2.18
N GLY A 130 -23.23 28.82 3.18
CA GLY A 130 -24.27 27.98 3.73
C GLY A 130 -23.80 27.13 4.92
N LYS A 131 -24.75 26.42 5.54
CA LYS A 131 -24.54 25.60 6.73
C LYS A 131 -23.58 24.45 6.46
N VAL A 132 -22.50 24.37 7.25
CA VAL A 132 -21.50 23.30 7.19
C VAL A 132 -21.97 22.10 8.03
N THR A 133 -22.14 20.93 7.40
CA THR A 133 -22.54 19.69 8.08
C THR A 133 -21.34 18.87 8.54
N CYS A 134 -20.25 18.91 7.77
CA CYS A 134 -19.01 18.20 8.05
C CYS A 134 -17.82 19.03 7.57
N PHE A 135 -16.71 18.98 8.32
CA PHE A 135 -15.44 19.52 7.88
C PHE A 135 -14.29 18.66 8.36
N MET A 136 -13.18 18.75 7.65
CA MET A 136 -11.90 18.29 8.17
C MET A 136 -10.78 19.18 7.64
N TYR A 137 -9.70 19.29 8.40
CA TYR A 137 -8.52 19.98 7.92
C TYR A 137 -7.22 19.30 8.36
N SER A 138 -6.15 19.61 7.64
CA SER A 138 -4.78 19.19 7.93
C SER A 138 -3.85 20.40 7.79
N VAL A 139 -3.02 20.64 8.81
CA VAL A 139 -1.96 21.65 8.78
C VAL A 139 -0.66 21.01 8.30
N GLU A 140 -0.03 21.62 7.30
CA GLU A 140 1.30 21.28 6.80
C GLU A 140 2.23 22.50 6.86
N TRP A 141 3.54 22.27 6.71
CA TRP A 141 4.53 23.33 6.64
C TRP A 141 5.14 23.36 5.25
N GLN A 142 4.93 24.44 4.51
CA GLN A 142 5.45 24.60 3.16
C GLN A 142 6.89 25.14 3.20
N LYS A 143 7.77 24.61 2.33
CA LYS A 143 9.17 25.01 2.11
C LYS A 143 9.84 25.72 3.30
N ARG A 144 9.99 27.06 3.28
CA ARG A 144 10.66 27.88 4.32
C ARG A 144 9.97 27.84 5.71
N GLY A 145 9.16 26.82 5.98
CA GLY A 145 8.52 26.55 7.27
C GLY A 145 7.23 27.31 7.50
N LEU A 146 6.63 27.98 6.50
CA LEU A 146 5.37 28.69 6.75
C LEU A 146 4.23 27.69 6.94
N PRO A 147 3.43 27.81 8.02
CA PRO A 147 2.23 27.01 8.20
C PRO A 147 1.24 27.23 7.05
N HIS A 148 0.62 26.14 6.63
CA HIS A 148 -0.36 26.08 5.57
C HIS A 148 -1.44 25.07 5.97
N ILE A 149 -2.69 25.35 5.65
CA ILE A 149 -3.81 24.47 6.01
C ILE A 149 -4.59 24.06 4.76
N HIS A 150 -4.97 22.78 4.72
CA HIS A 150 -5.88 22.19 3.75
C HIS A 150 -7.21 21.91 4.45
N ILE A 151 -8.29 22.52 4.00
CA ILE A 151 -9.63 22.42 4.60
C ILE A 151 -10.59 21.83 3.57
N LEU A 152 -11.43 20.90 4.03
CA LEU A 152 -12.50 20.29 3.26
C LEU A 152 -13.83 20.58 3.95
N LEU A 153 -14.82 20.97 3.16
CA LEU A 153 -16.14 21.32 3.65
C LEU A 153 -17.21 20.51 2.93
N TRP A 154 -18.18 20.04 3.70
CA TRP A 154 -19.46 19.51 3.25
C TRP A 154 -20.55 20.46 3.72
N LEU A 155 -21.35 20.92 2.77
CA LEU A 155 -22.43 21.85 2.97
C LEU A 155 -23.76 21.10 3.02
N GLU A 156 -24.72 21.61 3.78
CA GLU A 156 -26.10 21.07 3.80
C GLU A 156 -26.75 21.24 2.42
N GLN A 157 -26.56 22.41 1.80
CA GLN A 157 -26.94 22.68 0.42
C GLN A 157 -25.69 22.70 -0.46
N ARG A 158 -25.66 21.83 -1.48
CA ARG A 158 -24.52 21.74 -2.38
C ARG A 158 -24.46 22.91 -3.35
N ILE A 159 -23.23 23.24 -3.77
CA ILE A 159 -22.98 24.30 -4.74
C ILE A 159 -23.26 23.76 -6.14
N PHE A 160 -24.29 24.30 -6.80
CA PHE A 160 -24.63 24.01 -8.19
C PHE A 160 -23.87 24.95 -9.15
N ASN A 161 -23.82 24.59 -10.44
CA ASN A 161 -23.04 25.29 -11.46
C ASN A 161 -23.33 26.80 -11.53
N ASN A 162 -24.60 27.21 -11.40
CA ASN A 162 -25.01 28.61 -11.41
C ASN A 162 -24.63 29.40 -10.15
N MET A 163 -24.18 28.74 -9.09
CA MET A 163 -23.74 29.35 -7.84
C MET A 163 -22.21 29.49 -7.75
N ILE A 164 -21.45 28.81 -8.61
CA ILE A 164 -19.98 28.76 -8.52
C ILE A 164 -19.38 30.17 -8.54
N ASP A 165 -19.78 31.02 -9.49
CA ASP A 165 -19.25 32.38 -9.63
C ASP A 165 -19.63 33.32 -8.47
N LYS A 166 -20.61 32.95 -7.64
CA LYS A 166 -20.94 33.68 -6.41
C LYS A 166 -20.00 33.31 -5.26
N VAL A 167 -19.42 32.12 -5.31
CA VAL A 167 -18.57 31.54 -4.26
C VAL A 167 -17.09 31.70 -4.58
N ILE A 168 -16.71 31.45 -5.84
CA ILE A 168 -15.33 31.37 -6.32
C ILE A 168 -15.12 32.39 -7.43
N CYS A 169 -14.08 33.21 -7.29
CA CYS A 169 -13.62 34.16 -8.29
C CYS A 169 -12.21 33.79 -8.74
N ALA A 170 -11.92 33.93 -10.03
CA ALA A 170 -10.59 33.75 -10.60
C ALA A 170 -10.16 34.97 -11.44
N GLU A 171 -10.60 36.16 -11.03
CA GLU A 171 -10.41 37.41 -11.76
C GLU A 171 -9.66 38.46 -10.92
N ILE A 172 -8.95 39.35 -11.59
CA ILE A 172 -8.35 40.56 -11.05
C ILE A 172 -9.51 41.56 -10.81
N PRO A 173 -9.69 42.05 -9.57
CA PRO A 173 -10.71 43.04 -9.25
C PRO A 173 -10.50 44.38 -9.98
N ASP A 174 -11.54 45.20 -10.02
CA ASP A 174 -11.45 46.56 -10.54
C ASP A 174 -10.50 47.41 -9.65
N PRO A 175 -9.41 47.97 -10.19
CA PRO A 175 -8.42 48.70 -9.41
C PRO A 175 -8.95 50.02 -8.83
N VAL A 176 -10.03 50.57 -9.40
CA VAL A 176 -10.66 51.83 -8.94
C VAL A 176 -11.78 51.52 -7.96
N LYS A 177 -12.70 50.62 -8.32
CA LYS A 177 -13.89 50.33 -7.49
C LYS A 177 -13.55 49.49 -6.25
N ASP A 178 -12.56 48.61 -6.33
CA ASP A 178 -12.15 47.74 -5.23
C ASP A 178 -10.64 47.63 -5.16
N SER A 179 -10.01 48.79 -4.94
CA SER A 179 -8.57 48.91 -4.80
C SER A 179 -8.00 48.02 -3.69
N LEU A 180 -8.77 47.78 -2.61
CA LEU A 180 -8.35 46.90 -1.51
C LEU A 180 -8.21 45.45 -1.99
N LEU A 181 -9.26 44.86 -2.59
CA LEU A 181 -9.18 43.49 -3.07
C LEU A 181 -8.20 43.37 -4.24
N TYR A 182 -8.14 44.38 -5.11
CA TYR A 182 -7.15 44.44 -6.20
C TYR A 182 -5.72 44.28 -5.65
N ASN A 183 -5.36 45.07 -4.63
CA ASN A 183 -4.04 45.01 -4.00
C ASN A 183 -3.78 43.66 -3.33
N ILE A 184 -4.79 43.06 -2.67
CA ILE A 184 -4.66 41.74 -2.04
C ILE A 184 -4.45 40.65 -3.11
N VAL A 185 -5.23 40.68 -4.19
CA VAL A 185 -5.13 39.71 -5.30
C VAL A 185 -3.79 39.84 -6.00
N LYS A 186 -3.36 41.07 -6.32
CA LYS A 186 -2.02 41.37 -6.86
C LYS A 186 -0.91 40.78 -5.99
N ALA A 187 -1.00 40.94 -4.68
CA ALA A 187 0.04 40.51 -3.76
C ALA A 187 0.05 39.00 -3.50
N ASN A 188 -1.12 38.35 -3.49
CA ASN A 188 -1.26 37.01 -2.93
C ASN A 188 -1.82 35.95 -3.89
N MET A 189 -2.53 36.33 -4.95
CA MET A 189 -3.30 35.39 -5.77
C MET A 189 -2.89 35.32 -7.24
N ILE A 190 -1.83 36.03 -7.65
CA ILE A 190 -1.29 35.89 -9.01
C ILE A 190 -0.26 34.76 -9.02
N HIS A 191 -0.50 33.74 -9.83
CA HIS A 191 0.52 32.76 -10.17
C HIS A 191 1.65 33.49 -10.89
N GLY A 192 2.87 33.41 -10.34
CA GLY A 192 4.01 34.14 -10.88
C GLY A 192 4.25 33.83 -12.37
N PRO A 193 4.91 34.75 -13.10
CA PRO A 193 5.25 34.50 -14.49
C PRO A 193 6.01 33.17 -14.58
N CYS A 194 5.59 32.30 -15.49
CA CYS A 194 6.21 31.00 -15.73
C CYS A 194 6.03 30.62 -17.20
N GLY A 195 6.47 29.43 -17.60
CA GLY A 195 6.36 29.00 -19.00
C GLY A 195 7.31 29.81 -19.87
N GLY A 196 6.80 30.31 -20.99
CA GLY A 196 7.56 31.18 -21.89
C GLY A 196 8.04 32.48 -21.25
N LEU A 197 7.32 33.00 -20.24
CA LEU A 197 7.66 34.25 -19.56
C LEU A 197 8.79 34.10 -18.53
N ASN A 198 8.93 32.90 -17.94
CA ASN A 198 10.03 32.58 -17.03
C ASN A 198 10.21 31.07 -16.90
N ARG A 199 11.23 30.53 -17.56
CA ARG A 199 11.53 29.09 -17.56
C ARG A 199 12.13 28.59 -16.24
N ASN A 200 12.67 29.50 -15.42
CA ASN A 200 13.31 29.18 -14.14
C ASN A 200 12.33 29.15 -12.95
N SER A 201 11.03 29.41 -13.21
CA SER A 201 10.02 29.39 -12.16
C SER A 201 9.91 28.01 -11.49
N PRO A 202 9.82 27.92 -10.14
CA PRO A 202 9.79 26.64 -9.42
C PRO A 202 8.64 25.70 -9.79
N CYS A 203 7.62 26.19 -10.47
CA CYS A 203 6.50 25.40 -10.95
C CYS A 203 6.79 24.66 -12.28
N MET A 204 7.87 24.98 -12.97
CA MET A 204 8.24 24.41 -14.27
C MET A 204 8.74 22.97 -14.10
N LYS A 205 8.13 22.04 -14.85
CA LYS A 205 8.53 20.63 -14.94
C LYS A 205 8.39 20.16 -16.39
N GLY A 206 9.47 19.62 -16.96
CA GLY A 206 9.47 19.16 -18.35
C GLY A 206 9.08 20.26 -19.35
N GLY A 207 9.59 21.48 -19.17
CA GLY A 207 9.30 22.63 -20.03
C GLY A 207 7.90 23.25 -19.87
N ASN A 208 7.01 22.65 -19.08
CA ASN A 208 5.64 23.13 -18.86
C ASN A 208 5.38 23.50 -17.40
N CYS A 209 4.42 24.40 -17.17
CA CYS A 209 3.97 24.70 -15.81
C CYS A 209 3.21 23.50 -15.24
N SER A 210 3.71 22.92 -14.14
CA SER A 210 3.06 21.81 -13.43
C SER A 210 1.66 22.15 -12.89
N LYS A 211 1.32 23.44 -12.81
CA LYS A 211 0.00 23.96 -12.40
C LYS A 211 -0.87 24.40 -13.57
N ARG A 212 -0.43 24.14 -14.82
CA ARG A 212 -1.14 24.41 -16.08
C ARG A 212 -1.49 25.89 -16.27
N TYR A 213 -0.57 26.78 -15.91
CA TYR A 213 -0.66 28.20 -16.22
C TYR A 213 0.12 28.53 -17.51
N PRO A 214 -0.35 29.50 -18.31
CA PRO A 214 -1.58 30.28 -18.15
C PRO A 214 -2.86 29.45 -18.36
N ARG A 215 -3.95 29.81 -17.68
CA ARG A 215 -5.28 29.21 -17.87
C ARG A 215 -5.99 29.81 -19.10
N GLN A 216 -7.11 29.23 -19.51
CA GLN A 216 -7.94 29.77 -20.60
C GLN A 216 -8.77 30.96 -20.11
N LEU A 217 -9.00 31.95 -20.99
CA LEU A 217 -9.96 33.02 -20.76
C LEU A 217 -11.36 32.52 -21.09
N LEU A 218 -12.31 32.74 -20.17
CA LEU A 218 -13.68 32.26 -20.27
C LEU A 218 -14.63 33.33 -19.75
N LYS A 219 -15.71 33.60 -20.51
CA LYS A 219 -16.73 34.58 -20.13
C LYS A 219 -17.59 34.12 -18.95
N ASP A 220 -17.83 32.81 -18.84
CA ASP A 220 -18.61 32.17 -17.78
C ASP A 220 -17.93 30.86 -17.36
N THR A 221 -18.17 30.41 -16.13
CA THR A 221 -17.63 29.11 -15.66
C THR A 221 -18.25 27.96 -16.44
N GLN A 222 -17.40 27.04 -16.92
CA GLN A 222 -17.82 25.87 -17.71
C GLN A 222 -17.42 24.55 -17.03
N THR A 223 -18.16 23.48 -17.28
CA THR A 223 -17.78 22.14 -16.82
C THR A 223 -16.63 21.60 -17.67
N GLY A 224 -15.49 21.27 -17.06
CA GLY A 224 -14.34 20.71 -17.78
C GLY A 224 -14.47 19.21 -18.09
N ASN A 225 -13.64 18.73 -19.03
CA ASN A 225 -13.64 17.34 -19.53
C ASN A 225 -13.32 16.27 -18.45
N ASP A 226 -12.66 16.65 -17.37
CA ASP A 226 -12.33 15.78 -16.23
C ASP A 226 -13.30 15.92 -15.05
N GLY A 227 -14.40 16.67 -15.26
CA GLY A 227 -15.38 17.03 -14.26
C GLY A 227 -15.00 18.25 -13.44
N TYR A 228 -13.79 18.81 -13.50
CA TYR A 228 -13.48 20.03 -12.74
C TYR A 228 -14.01 21.29 -13.44
N PRO A 229 -14.56 22.27 -12.71
CA PRO A 229 -15.01 23.51 -13.33
C PRO A 229 -13.81 24.32 -13.85
N GLN A 230 -13.95 24.82 -15.07
CA GLN A 230 -13.08 25.84 -15.63
C GLN A 230 -13.66 27.20 -15.25
N TYR A 231 -13.09 27.82 -14.23
CA TYR A 231 -13.60 29.07 -13.67
C TYR A 231 -13.58 30.23 -14.68
N ARG A 232 -14.59 31.09 -14.58
CA ARG A 232 -14.68 32.35 -15.30
C ARG A 232 -13.42 33.20 -15.14
N ARG A 233 -12.88 33.66 -16.26
CA ARG A 233 -11.68 34.50 -16.40
C ARG A 233 -11.86 35.42 -17.60
N ARG A 234 -12.54 36.56 -17.42
CA ARG A 234 -12.89 37.45 -18.53
C ARG A 234 -11.64 38.05 -19.19
N SER A 235 -11.68 38.17 -20.51
CA SER A 235 -10.67 38.91 -21.27
C SER A 235 -10.82 40.42 -21.03
N GLN A 236 -9.86 41.23 -21.45
CA GLN A 236 -10.01 42.70 -21.37
C GLN A 236 -11.21 43.20 -22.18
N ALA A 237 -11.49 42.58 -23.34
CA ALA A 237 -12.66 42.91 -24.16
C ALA A 237 -13.98 42.58 -23.44
N ASP A 238 -13.97 41.61 -22.52
CA ASP A 238 -15.12 41.24 -21.68
C ASP A 238 -15.16 41.98 -20.33
N GLY A 239 -14.33 43.02 -20.15
CA GLY A 239 -14.25 43.80 -18.92
C GLY A 239 -13.36 43.20 -17.82
N GLY A 240 -12.43 42.30 -18.18
CA GLY A 240 -11.39 41.81 -17.30
C GLY A 240 -10.22 42.81 -17.14
N PHE A 241 -9.57 42.80 -15.98
CA PHE A 241 -8.45 43.70 -15.68
C PHE A 241 -7.09 43.00 -15.80
N THR A 242 -6.02 43.80 -15.84
CA THR A 242 -4.64 43.33 -15.80
C THR A 242 -3.89 43.85 -14.57
N VAL A 243 -2.75 43.24 -14.31
CA VAL A 243 -1.85 43.62 -13.22
C VAL A 243 -0.40 43.51 -13.67
N LYS A 244 0.42 44.48 -13.27
CA LYS A 244 1.86 44.49 -13.55
C LYS A 244 2.64 43.86 -12.38
N ILE A 245 3.40 42.80 -12.65
CA ILE A 245 4.29 42.10 -11.71
C ILE A 245 5.68 42.00 -12.33
N ASN A 246 6.70 42.55 -11.66
CA ASN A 246 8.09 42.57 -12.14
C ASN A 246 8.21 43.06 -13.60
N GLU A 247 7.56 44.19 -13.89
CA GLU A 247 7.45 44.77 -15.23
C GLU A 247 6.66 43.96 -16.28
N ILE A 248 6.16 42.78 -15.94
CA ILE A 248 5.36 41.94 -16.84
C ILE A 248 3.87 42.20 -16.59
N GLU A 249 3.13 42.49 -17.65
CA GLU A 249 1.67 42.61 -17.59
C GLU A 249 1.01 41.22 -17.66
N LEU A 250 0.21 40.90 -16.65
CA LEU A 250 -0.51 39.64 -16.51
C LEU A 250 -2.01 39.89 -16.42
N ASP A 251 -2.78 39.03 -17.07
CA ASP A 251 -4.25 39.07 -17.07
C ASP A 251 -4.88 37.97 -16.19
N ASN A 252 -6.20 37.82 -16.29
CA ASN A 252 -6.99 36.83 -15.55
C ASN A 252 -6.56 35.38 -15.75
N ARG A 253 -5.74 35.03 -16.76
CA ARG A 253 -5.22 33.66 -16.94
C ARG A 253 -4.28 33.22 -15.83
N TRP A 254 -3.73 34.17 -15.08
CA TRP A 254 -2.71 33.94 -14.05
C TRP A 254 -3.28 33.91 -12.63
N VAL A 255 -4.56 34.19 -12.45
CA VAL A 255 -5.18 34.27 -11.12
C VAL A 255 -5.40 32.87 -10.52
N VAL A 256 -5.06 32.67 -9.27
CA VAL A 256 -5.41 31.48 -8.48
C VAL A 256 -6.83 31.70 -7.92
N PRO A 257 -7.77 30.74 -8.06
CA PRO A 257 -9.15 30.94 -7.66
C PRO A 257 -9.30 31.16 -6.15
N TYR A 258 -10.18 32.08 -5.75
CA TYR A 258 -10.32 32.56 -4.39
C TYR A 258 -11.75 32.95 -4.05
N ASN A 259 -12.03 33.19 -2.77
CA ASN A 259 -13.26 33.84 -2.33
C ASN A 259 -12.95 35.30 -1.87
N PRO A 260 -13.64 36.32 -2.41
CA PRO A 260 -13.38 37.73 -2.06
C PRO A 260 -13.49 38.05 -0.56
N VAL A 261 -14.45 37.47 0.15
CA VAL A 261 -14.66 37.72 1.59
C VAL A 261 -13.52 37.14 2.40
N LEU A 262 -13.09 35.90 2.10
CA LEU A 262 -11.95 35.27 2.77
C LEU A 262 -10.66 36.10 2.55
N LEU A 263 -10.40 36.57 1.33
CA LEU A 263 -9.23 37.39 1.06
C LEU A 263 -9.23 38.73 1.79
N ARG A 264 -10.36 39.46 1.80
CA ARG A 264 -10.45 40.72 2.55
C ARG A 264 -10.26 40.50 4.05
N THR A 265 -10.80 39.40 4.58
CA THR A 265 -10.74 39.08 6.01
C THR A 265 -9.34 38.70 6.48
N PHE A 266 -8.61 37.93 5.67
CA PHE A 266 -7.35 37.33 6.09
C PHE A 266 -6.12 37.90 5.40
N ASN A 267 -6.26 38.66 4.31
CA ASN A 267 -5.16 39.23 3.53
C ASN A 267 -3.97 38.25 3.39
N ALA A 268 -4.20 37.14 2.71
CA ALA A 268 -3.24 36.05 2.58
C ALA A 268 -3.52 35.24 1.32
N HIS A 269 -2.59 34.35 0.95
CA HIS A 269 -2.81 33.41 -0.15
C HIS A 269 -3.85 32.35 0.27
N ILE A 270 -5.07 32.45 -0.26
CA ILE A 270 -6.18 31.52 0.02
C ILE A 270 -6.77 31.03 -1.30
N ASN A 271 -6.50 29.77 -1.64
CA ASN A 271 -7.08 29.11 -2.81
C ASN A 271 -8.40 28.46 -2.42
N VAL A 272 -9.46 28.65 -3.21
CA VAL A 272 -10.76 28.00 -3.03
C VAL A 272 -11.12 27.28 -4.31
N GLU A 273 -11.33 25.96 -4.23
CA GLU A 273 -11.69 25.13 -5.36
C GLU A 273 -12.95 24.30 -5.07
N LEU A 274 -13.78 24.10 -6.09
CA LEU A 274 -14.91 23.19 -6.05
C LEU A 274 -14.45 21.74 -6.21
N CYS A 275 -14.94 20.86 -5.34
CA CYS A 275 -14.70 19.43 -5.42
C CYS A 275 -15.76 18.73 -6.28
N ASN A 276 -15.46 18.50 -7.57
CA ASN A 276 -16.45 17.94 -8.50
C ASN A 276 -16.17 16.50 -8.99
N SER A 277 -15.16 15.81 -8.46
CA SER A 277 -14.86 14.42 -8.88
C SER A 277 -14.34 13.53 -7.76
N VAL A 278 -14.45 12.20 -7.94
CA VAL A 278 -13.86 11.18 -7.03
C VAL A 278 -12.33 11.30 -6.98
N LYS A 279 -11.68 11.85 -8.02
CA LYS A 279 -10.25 12.17 -7.98
C LYS A 279 -9.92 13.18 -6.88
N SER A 280 -10.86 14.05 -6.51
CA SER A 280 -10.74 14.94 -5.35
C SER A 280 -10.58 14.11 -4.08
N ILE A 281 -11.28 12.98 -3.92
CA ILE A 281 -11.18 12.09 -2.74
C ILE A 281 -9.77 11.46 -2.62
N LYS A 282 -9.17 11.05 -3.73
CA LYS A 282 -7.76 10.60 -3.75
C LYS A 282 -6.80 11.74 -3.38
N TYR A 283 -7.10 12.95 -3.86
CA TYR A 283 -6.37 14.16 -3.52
C TYR A 283 -6.48 14.47 -2.01
N ILE A 284 -7.67 14.34 -1.41
CA ILE A 284 -7.91 14.49 0.04
C ILE A 284 -6.99 13.56 0.84
N CYS A 285 -7.01 12.27 0.52
CA CYS A 285 -6.21 11.27 1.23
C CYS A 285 -4.70 11.54 1.09
N LYS A 286 -4.27 12.12 -0.03
CA LYS A 286 -2.88 12.53 -0.22
C LYS A 286 -2.44 13.58 0.81
N TYR A 287 -3.25 14.62 1.07
CA TYR A 287 -2.87 15.69 2.01
C TYR A 287 -3.10 15.33 3.48
N VAL A 288 -4.01 14.39 3.75
CA VAL A 288 -4.10 13.74 5.06
C VAL A 288 -2.84 12.92 5.34
N ASN A 289 -2.30 12.22 4.33
CA ASN A 289 -1.14 11.33 4.45
C ASN A 289 0.23 11.97 4.18
N LYS A 290 0.29 13.21 3.69
CA LYS A 290 1.52 13.78 3.12
C LYS A 290 2.68 13.81 4.13
N GLY A 291 2.39 13.86 5.43
CA GLY A 291 3.40 13.86 6.49
C GLY A 291 4.38 15.03 6.37
N SER A 292 5.39 15.06 7.23
CA SER A 292 6.57 15.91 6.97
C SER A 292 7.53 15.15 6.06
N ASP A 293 8.44 15.85 5.40
CA ASP A 293 9.53 15.21 4.68
C ASP A 293 10.32 14.31 5.64
N GLN A 294 10.53 13.05 5.25
CA GLN A 294 11.18 12.02 6.05
C GLN A 294 12.44 11.53 5.34
N ALA A 295 13.52 11.40 6.10
CA ALA A 295 14.65 10.56 5.77
C ALA A 295 14.52 9.28 6.61
N THR A 296 14.31 8.14 5.98
CA THR A 296 14.34 6.86 6.69
C THR A 296 15.81 6.51 6.95
N PHE A 297 16.18 6.37 8.22
CA PHE A 297 17.43 5.74 8.63
C PHE A 297 17.10 4.30 9.05
N ALA A 298 17.96 3.34 8.72
CA ALA A 298 17.79 1.96 9.18
C ALA A 298 18.65 1.76 10.44
N LEU A 299 18.02 1.49 11.58
CA LEU A 299 18.69 0.91 12.75
C LEU A 299 18.15 -0.50 13.02
N GLU A 300 19.06 -1.34 13.49
CA GLU A 300 19.06 -2.80 13.46
C GLU A 300 18.06 -3.45 14.44
N ASN A 301 16.76 -3.56 14.08
CA ASN A 301 15.92 -4.68 14.53
C ASN A 301 14.54 -4.73 13.84
N LYS A 302 14.19 -5.85 13.20
CA LYS A 302 12.85 -6.04 12.58
C LYS A 302 11.73 -6.37 13.58
N ARG A 303 12.05 -6.59 14.87
CA ARG A 303 11.05 -6.92 15.93
C ARG A 303 10.71 -5.74 16.87
N ASP A 304 11.29 -4.57 16.64
CA ASP A 304 11.06 -3.37 17.46
C ASP A 304 10.46 -2.25 16.60
N GLU A 305 9.13 -2.08 16.67
CA GLU A 305 8.41 -1.04 15.93
C GLU A 305 8.85 0.39 16.31
N VAL A 306 9.43 0.59 17.51
CA VAL A 306 9.93 1.89 17.95
C VAL A 306 11.27 2.20 17.27
N LYS A 307 12.16 1.21 17.10
CA LYS A 307 13.39 1.34 16.30
C LYS A 307 13.12 1.43 14.80
N LEU A 308 12.13 0.70 14.27
CA LEU A 308 11.62 0.85 12.90
C LEU A 308 11.04 2.24 12.63
N TYR A 309 10.57 2.93 13.68
CA TYR A 309 10.02 4.28 13.62
C TYR A 309 11.05 5.39 13.91
N GLU A 310 12.34 5.08 14.13
CA GLU A 310 13.42 6.07 14.12
C GLU A 310 13.70 6.52 12.66
N SER A 311 12.68 7.09 12.02
CA SER A 311 12.80 7.89 10.81
C SER A 311 13.32 9.27 11.20
N GLY A 312 14.37 9.72 10.52
CA GLY A 312 14.83 11.10 10.55
C GLY A 312 13.79 12.02 9.95
N ARG A 313 12.81 12.42 10.75
CA ARG A 313 11.82 13.40 10.32
C ARG A 313 12.50 14.76 10.21
N TYR A 314 12.39 15.40 9.05
CA TYR A 314 12.73 16.80 8.95
C TYR A 314 11.66 17.59 9.70
N ILE A 315 12.02 18.10 10.88
CA ILE A 315 11.14 18.94 11.69
C ILE A 315 11.60 20.38 11.48
N SER A 316 10.79 21.16 10.75
CA SER A 316 11.05 22.59 10.64
C SER A 316 10.89 23.29 11.99
N SER A 317 11.59 24.41 12.21
CA SER A 317 11.45 25.21 13.43
C SER A 317 9.99 25.61 13.71
N SER A 318 9.23 25.95 12.67
CA SER A 318 7.79 26.23 12.78
C SER A 318 6.96 25.05 13.21
N GLU A 319 7.24 23.86 12.65
CA GLU A 319 6.56 22.63 13.06
C GLU A 319 6.88 22.33 14.51
N ALA A 320 8.17 22.37 14.91
CA ALA A 320 8.60 22.14 16.28
C ALA A 320 7.84 23.03 17.28
N VAL A 321 7.71 24.33 16.99
CA VAL A 321 7.00 25.25 17.90
C VAL A 321 5.50 24.94 17.94
N TRP A 322 4.87 24.68 16.79
CA TRP A 322 3.45 24.28 16.75
C TRP A 322 3.18 23.05 17.64
N ARG A 323 4.10 22.08 17.60
CA ARG A 323 4.01 20.85 18.39
C ARG A 323 4.29 21.07 19.87
N ILE A 324 5.26 21.92 20.22
CA ILE A 324 5.53 22.31 21.62
C ILE A 324 4.31 22.99 22.24
N LEU A 325 3.63 23.86 21.48
CA LEU A 325 2.41 24.55 21.91
C LEU A 325 1.16 23.64 21.90
N ALA A 326 1.32 22.37 21.53
CA ALA A 326 0.26 21.36 21.45
C ALA A 326 -0.93 21.79 20.56
N PHE A 327 -0.67 22.58 19.51
CA PHE A 327 -1.71 22.98 18.57
C PHE A 327 -2.14 21.79 17.69
N PRO A 328 -3.45 21.59 17.45
CA PRO A 328 -3.92 20.50 16.60
C PRO A 328 -3.40 20.61 15.16
N ILE A 329 -2.87 19.51 14.62
CA ILE A 329 -2.51 19.40 13.18
C ILE A 329 -3.74 19.06 12.35
N HIS A 330 -4.57 18.16 12.88
CA HIS A 330 -5.79 17.72 12.26
C HIS A 330 -6.96 18.04 13.17
N GLU A 331 -8.00 18.65 12.63
CA GLU A 331 -9.32 18.66 13.25
C GLU A 331 -10.36 18.18 12.25
N ARG A 332 -11.49 17.76 12.80
CA ARG A 332 -12.60 17.21 12.05
C ARG A 332 -13.90 17.33 12.82
N TYR A 333 -14.98 17.34 12.08
CA TYR A 333 -16.32 17.28 12.61
C TYR A 333 -17.23 16.62 11.57
N PRO A 334 -18.14 15.73 11.99
CA PRO A 334 -18.33 15.26 13.37
C PRO A 334 -17.24 14.29 13.87
N ALA A 335 -17.28 13.88 15.13
CA ALA A 335 -16.33 12.90 15.66
C ALA A 335 -16.53 11.51 15.01
N VAL A 336 -15.44 10.77 14.81
CA VAL A 336 -15.46 9.36 14.37
C VAL A 336 -15.09 8.49 15.56
N PHE A 337 -15.97 7.54 15.89
CA PHE A 337 -15.81 6.54 16.93
C PHE A 337 -15.43 5.20 16.31
N HIS A 338 -14.34 4.60 16.78
CA HIS A 338 -13.81 3.35 16.23
C HIS A 338 -14.47 2.14 16.87
N LEU A 339 -14.90 1.20 16.03
CA LEU A 339 -15.61 -0.01 16.40
C LEU A 339 -14.72 -1.22 16.08
N ALA A 340 -14.41 -2.00 17.12
CA ALA A 340 -13.64 -3.24 17.03
C ALA A 340 -14.35 -4.28 16.16
N VAL A 341 -13.56 -5.10 15.46
CA VAL A 341 -14.02 -6.28 14.73
C VAL A 341 -12.97 -7.38 14.87
N HIS A 342 -13.44 -8.59 15.15
CA HIS A 342 -12.61 -9.79 15.33
C HIS A 342 -13.51 -11.02 15.23
N LEU A 343 -12.92 -12.18 14.97
CA LEU A 343 -13.61 -13.47 15.08
C LEU A 343 -13.91 -13.79 16.56
N GLU A 344 -14.76 -14.78 16.78
CA GLU A 344 -15.07 -15.28 18.12
C GLU A 344 -13.79 -15.65 18.87
N ASN A 345 -13.65 -15.17 20.11
CA ASN A 345 -12.44 -15.31 20.94
C ASN A 345 -11.15 -14.71 20.36
N GLY A 346 -11.23 -13.99 19.24
CA GLY A 346 -10.11 -13.32 18.58
C GLY A 346 -9.82 -11.90 19.10
N GLN A 347 -10.46 -11.46 20.20
CA GLN A 347 -10.22 -10.12 20.74
C GLN A 347 -8.74 -9.93 21.12
N ARG A 348 -8.20 -8.75 20.80
CA ARG A 348 -6.86 -8.36 21.24
C ARG A 348 -6.91 -7.98 22.72
N VAL A 349 -6.07 -8.63 23.52
CA VAL A 349 -5.98 -8.44 24.96
C VAL A 349 -4.62 -7.82 25.29
N TYR A 350 -4.65 -6.71 26.03
CA TYR A 350 -3.46 -6.08 26.58
C TYR A 350 -3.22 -6.59 27.99
N PHE A 351 -2.02 -7.09 28.26
CA PHE A 351 -1.69 -7.74 29.52
C PHE A 351 -0.25 -7.46 29.97
N ASN A 352 -0.01 -7.72 31.24
CA ASN A 352 1.29 -7.80 31.88
C ASN A 352 1.29 -8.97 32.87
N SER A 353 2.44 -9.26 33.49
CA SER A 353 2.58 -10.39 34.42
C SER A 353 1.62 -10.33 35.63
N LYS A 354 1.14 -9.13 36.01
CA LYS A 354 0.26 -8.95 37.18
C LYS A 354 -1.22 -9.12 36.86
N ASN A 355 -1.65 -8.88 35.62
CA ASN A 355 -3.07 -8.89 35.24
C ASN A 355 -3.44 -9.98 34.22
N LEU A 356 -2.49 -10.80 33.75
CA LEU A 356 -2.74 -11.83 32.75
C LEU A 356 -3.86 -12.81 33.15
N VAL A 357 -3.76 -13.37 34.37
CA VAL A 357 -4.75 -14.33 34.88
C VAL A 357 -6.13 -13.69 34.95
N GLU A 358 -6.22 -12.48 35.50
CA GLU A 358 -7.47 -11.71 35.56
C GLU A 358 -8.04 -11.43 34.17
N ARG A 359 -7.20 -11.04 33.20
CA ARG A 359 -7.60 -10.74 31.81
C ARG A 359 -8.10 -11.97 31.06
N ILE A 360 -7.62 -13.15 31.40
CA ILE A 360 -8.08 -14.42 30.82
C ILE A 360 -9.38 -14.87 31.48
N SER A 361 -9.48 -14.77 32.81
CA SER A 361 -10.70 -15.11 33.53
C SER A 361 -11.84 -14.12 33.25
N ASN A 362 -11.53 -12.84 33.05
CA ASN A 362 -12.47 -11.75 32.81
C ASN A 362 -12.02 -10.89 31.62
N PRO A 363 -12.21 -11.35 30.37
CA PRO A 363 -11.83 -10.57 29.20
C PRO A 363 -12.64 -9.28 29.12
N LEU A 364 -11.96 -8.17 28.77
CA LEU A 364 -12.62 -6.90 28.53
C LEU A 364 -13.61 -7.03 27.36
N GLN A 365 -14.84 -6.54 27.54
CA GLN A 365 -15.79 -6.45 26.44
C GLN A 365 -15.30 -5.46 25.40
N THR A 366 -15.12 -5.93 24.17
CA THR A 366 -14.90 -5.08 23.01
C THR A 366 -16.20 -4.38 22.62
N THR A 367 -16.13 -3.35 21.78
CA THR A 367 -17.34 -2.69 21.27
C THR A 367 -18.24 -3.67 20.49
N LEU A 368 -17.70 -4.73 19.88
CA LEU A 368 -18.49 -5.72 19.15
C LEU A 368 -19.30 -6.59 20.13
N LEU A 369 -18.64 -7.13 21.16
CA LEU A 369 -19.29 -7.94 22.18
C LEU A 369 -20.30 -7.13 22.99
N ALA A 370 -19.96 -5.90 23.35
CA ALA A 370 -20.89 -5.01 24.04
C ALA A 370 -22.10 -4.63 23.18
N PHE A 371 -21.95 -4.58 21.85
CA PHE A 371 -23.08 -4.37 20.94
C PHE A 371 -24.00 -5.59 20.91
N PHE A 372 -23.45 -6.80 20.85
CA PHE A 372 -24.24 -8.03 20.96
C PHE A 372 -25.06 -8.09 22.25
N GLU A 373 -24.45 -7.77 23.40
CA GLU A 373 -25.16 -7.71 24.68
C GLU A 373 -26.23 -6.60 24.73
N LEU A 374 -25.94 -5.45 24.10
CA LEU A 374 -26.92 -4.39 23.96
C LEU A 374 -28.13 -4.86 23.14
N CYS A 375 -27.90 -5.53 22.01
CA CYS A 375 -28.98 -6.05 21.15
C CYS A 375 -29.83 -7.12 21.86
N LYS A 376 -29.30 -7.86 22.84
CA LYS A 376 -30.11 -8.80 23.64
C LYS A 376 -31.12 -8.10 24.53
N THR A 377 -30.79 -6.90 25.02
CA THR A 377 -31.49 -6.23 26.12
C THR A 377 -32.26 -4.97 25.73
N ASP A 378 -31.88 -4.30 24.64
CA ASP A 378 -32.46 -3.04 24.18
C ASP A 378 -33.11 -3.20 22.80
N ASP A 379 -34.43 -3.02 22.73
CA ASP A 379 -35.20 -3.21 21.49
C ASP A 379 -34.86 -2.18 20.40
N PHE A 380 -34.43 -0.97 20.79
CA PHE A 380 -33.99 0.01 19.80
C PHE A 380 -32.66 -0.43 19.18
N ALA A 381 -31.74 -0.95 19.98
CA ALA A 381 -30.45 -1.42 19.49
C ALA A 381 -30.56 -2.57 18.47
N LYS A 382 -31.58 -3.44 18.59
CA LYS A 382 -31.89 -4.49 17.60
C LYS A 382 -32.19 -3.93 16.21
N THR A 383 -32.64 -2.68 16.14
CA THR A 383 -32.92 -2.03 14.85
C THR A 383 -31.67 -1.46 14.18
N LEU A 384 -30.52 -1.42 14.85
CA LEU A 384 -29.33 -0.71 14.38
C LEU A 384 -28.35 -1.63 13.65
N LEU A 385 -27.68 -1.10 12.64
CA LEU A 385 -26.41 -1.65 12.16
C LEU A 385 -25.31 -1.35 13.18
N TYR A 386 -24.26 -2.17 13.19
CA TYR A 386 -23.17 -1.97 14.15
C TYR A 386 -22.50 -0.60 14.01
N CYS A 387 -22.33 -0.09 12.78
CA CYS A 387 -21.77 1.25 12.55
C CYS A 387 -22.69 2.41 13.02
N GLU A 388 -23.98 2.16 13.20
CA GLU A 388 -24.97 3.15 13.62
C GLU A 388 -25.06 3.30 15.14
N VAL A 389 -24.57 2.31 15.91
CA VAL A 389 -24.68 2.30 17.39
C VAL A 389 -24.17 3.59 18.02
N SER A 390 -23.07 4.13 17.47
CA SER A 390 -22.43 5.33 18.03
C SER A 390 -23.24 6.62 17.85
N PHE A 391 -24.25 6.63 16.97
CA PHE A 391 -25.19 7.75 16.84
C PHE A 391 -26.09 7.89 18.07
N TYR A 392 -26.39 6.77 18.74
CA TYR A 392 -27.41 6.70 19.77
C TYR A 392 -26.87 6.31 21.15
N PHE A 393 -25.73 5.62 21.18
CA PHE A 393 -25.09 5.13 22.39
C PHE A 393 -23.66 5.64 22.53
N VAL A 394 -23.19 5.74 23.77
CA VAL A 394 -21.80 6.02 24.14
C VAL A 394 -21.21 4.79 24.78
N PHE A 395 -20.02 4.39 24.33
CA PHE A 395 -19.28 3.32 24.96
C PHE A 395 -18.54 3.83 26.19
N LYS A 396 -18.91 3.34 27.38
CA LYS A 396 -18.32 3.70 28.65
C LYS A 396 -18.25 2.47 29.55
N ASN A 397 -17.15 2.31 30.29
CA ASN A 397 -16.96 1.18 31.21
C ASN A 397 -17.22 -0.19 30.56
N ASN A 398 -16.77 -0.35 29.31
CA ASN A 398 -16.96 -1.53 28.46
C ASN A 398 -18.41 -1.87 28.11
N LYS A 399 -19.35 -0.93 28.24
CA LYS A 399 -20.76 -1.10 27.87
C LYS A 399 -21.27 0.07 27.05
N PHE A 400 -22.33 -0.15 26.28
CA PHE A 400 -23.04 0.93 25.61
C PHE A 400 -24.15 1.49 26.50
N GLU A 401 -24.13 2.80 26.70
CA GLU A 401 -25.15 3.55 27.42
C GLU A 401 -25.85 4.52 26.48
N ARG A 402 -27.18 4.70 26.62
CA ARG A 402 -27.96 5.64 25.81
C ARG A 402 -27.41 7.06 25.92
N ARG A 403 -27.35 7.78 24.80
CA ARG A 403 -26.93 9.18 24.78
C ARG A 403 -27.90 10.08 25.52
N LYS A 404 -27.33 11.00 26.31
CA LYS A 404 -28.10 12.04 27.04
C LYS A 404 -28.27 13.33 26.24
N ARG A 405 -27.49 13.51 25.17
CA ARG A 405 -27.47 14.69 24.28
C ARG A 405 -27.78 14.26 22.84
N GLY A 406 -28.34 15.17 22.05
CA GLY A 406 -28.76 14.91 20.67
C GLY A 406 -30.23 15.28 20.43
N MET A 407 -30.69 15.04 19.21
CA MET A 407 -32.10 15.17 18.82
C MET A 407 -32.88 13.95 19.30
N ASN A 408 -34.11 14.13 19.76
CA ASN A 408 -34.97 12.99 20.12
C ASN A 408 -35.26 12.16 18.85
N VAL A 409 -35.30 10.84 19.02
CA VAL A 409 -35.67 9.94 17.92
C VAL A 409 -37.17 9.73 17.95
N ASP A 410 -37.83 10.05 16.84
CA ASP A 410 -39.28 9.89 16.70
C ASP A 410 -39.66 8.41 16.88
N GLY A 411 -40.72 8.16 17.66
CA GLY A 411 -41.18 6.81 17.98
C GLY A 411 -40.40 6.10 19.10
N TRP A 412 -39.32 6.68 19.63
CA TRP A 412 -38.49 6.04 20.68
C TRP A 412 -38.22 6.98 21.86
N PRO A 413 -39.11 7.01 22.88
CA PRO A 413 -38.94 7.84 24.07
C PRO A 413 -37.62 7.58 24.79
N GLY A 414 -36.89 8.65 25.08
CA GLY A 414 -35.60 8.59 25.80
C GLY A 414 -34.39 8.20 24.95
N ILE A 415 -34.57 7.96 23.64
CA ILE A 415 -33.46 7.78 22.69
C ILE A 415 -33.10 9.13 22.06
N LYS A 416 -31.80 9.42 22.01
CA LYS A 416 -31.27 10.63 21.38
C LYS A 416 -30.21 10.30 20.33
N LYS A 417 -30.32 10.96 19.18
CA LYS A 417 -29.38 10.89 18.05
C LYS A 417 -28.40 12.05 18.08
N ASP A 418 -27.12 11.73 18.06
CA ASP A 418 -26.01 12.67 17.96
C ASP A 418 -25.21 12.40 16.67
N ASN A 419 -24.32 13.32 16.30
CA ASN A 419 -23.67 13.32 14.99
C ASN A 419 -22.41 12.42 14.92
N VAL A 420 -22.14 11.57 15.91
CA VAL A 420 -20.90 10.78 16.02
C VAL A 420 -20.91 9.59 15.07
N LEU A 421 -20.00 9.54 14.10
CA LEU A 421 -19.94 8.47 13.09
C LEU A 421 -19.24 7.23 13.64
N GLY A 422 -19.81 6.04 13.41
CA GLY A 422 -19.17 4.77 13.75
C GLY A 422 -18.34 4.25 12.59
N ARG A 423 -17.07 3.95 12.82
CA ARG A 423 -16.18 3.29 11.85
C ARG A 423 -15.74 1.93 12.37
N VAL A 424 -16.17 0.86 11.68
CA VAL A 424 -15.63 -0.49 11.90
C VAL A 424 -14.21 -0.57 11.29
N TYR A 425 -13.24 -1.10 12.05
CA TYR A 425 -11.86 -1.25 11.57
C TYR A 425 -11.79 -1.96 10.21
N THR A 426 -10.83 -1.55 9.38
CA THR A 426 -10.60 -2.15 8.06
C THR A 426 -9.90 -3.49 8.24
N ILE A 427 -10.42 -4.53 7.58
CA ILE A 427 -9.83 -5.86 7.55
C ILE A 427 -9.31 -6.12 6.13
N HIS A 428 -8.10 -6.67 6.02
CA HIS A 428 -7.52 -7.03 4.73
C HIS A 428 -8.20 -8.30 4.21
N PRO A 429 -8.49 -8.43 2.89
CA PRO A 429 -9.13 -9.62 2.32
C PRO A 429 -8.43 -10.95 2.65
N ASN A 430 -7.09 -10.97 2.74
CA ASN A 430 -6.33 -12.15 3.20
C ASN A 430 -6.70 -12.66 4.61
N ASN A 431 -7.38 -11.86 5.44
CA ASN A 431 -8.02 -12.34 6.65
C ASN A 431 -9.49 -12.67 6.32
N THR A 432 -9.66 -13.75 5.56
CA THR A 432 -10.87 -14.11 4.82
C THR A 432 -12.14 -14.05 5.66
N GLU A 433 -12.22 -14.86 6.72
CA GLU A 433 -13.45 -14.94 7.54
C GLU A 433 -13.75 -13.64 8.31
N CYS A 434 -12.72 -12.95 8.81
CA CYS A 434 -12.92 -11.68 9.51
C CYS A 434 -13.35 -10.56 8.55
N TYR A 435 -12.90 -10.63 7.28
CA TYR A 435 -13.32 -9.72 6.22
C TYR A 435 -14.82 -9.89 5.91
N TYR A 436 -15.29 -11.13 5.74
CA TYR A 436 -16.71 -11.40 5.51
C TYR A 436 -17.58 -11.08 6.74
N LEU A 437 -17.10 -11.38 7.95
CA LEU A 437 -17.77 -10.95 9.20
C LEU A 437 -17.97 -9.43 9.20
N ARG A 438 -16.94 -8.66 8.82
CA ARG A 438 -17.04 -7.20 8.71
C ARG A 438 -18.09 -6.77 7.69
N MET A 439 -18.23 -7.46 6.56
CA MET A 439 -19.29 -7.17 5.57
C MET A 439 -20.66 -7.37 6.20
N LEU A 440 -20.89 -8.51 6.86
CA LEU A 440 -22.15 -8.81 7.52
C LEU A 440 -22.53 -7.76 8.58
N LEU A 441 -21.56 -7.21 9.32
CA LEU A 441 -21.82 -6.13 10.28
C LEU A 441 -22.32 -4.81 9.67
N TYR A 442 -22.21 -4.64 8.35
CA TYR A 442 -22.80 -3.52 7.61
C TYR A 442 -24.17 -3.82 7.01
N GLU A 443 -24.62 -5.07 7.05
CA GLU A 443 -25.88 -5.52 6.44
C GLU A 443 -26.88 -6.02 7.49
N ILE A 444 -26.42 -6.74 8.51
CA ILE A 444 -27.25 -7.35 9.56
C ILE A 444 -27.49 -6.35 10.69
N ARG A 445 -28.78 -6.08 10.96
CA ARG A 445 -29.24 -5.23 12.07
C ARG A 445 -29.40 -6.06 13.34
N GLY A 446 -28.97 -5.49 14.46
CA GLY A 446 -29.22 -6.07 15.78
C GLY A 446 -28.64 -7.45 16.11
N PRO A 447 -27.52 -7.92 15.53
CA PRO A 447 -27.01 -9.25 15.85
C PRO A 447 -26.71 -9.37 17.35
N THR A 448 -27.07 -10.50 17.96
CA THR A 448 -26.85 -10.80 19.38
C THR A 448 -25.69 -11.78 19.61
N SER A 449 -25.12 -12.35 18.53
CA SER A 449 -23.99 -13.28 18.59
C SER A 449 -23.29 -13.43 17.24
N PHE A 450 -22.11 -14.06 17.25
CA PHE A 450 -21.42 -14.49 16.03
C PHE A 450 -22.23 -15.54 15.24
N LEU A 451 -22.99 -16.39 15.93
CA LEU A 451 -23.84 -17.41 15.32
C LEU A 451 -24.98 -16.77 14.53
N GLU A 452 -25.59 -15.73 15.08
CA GLU A 452 -26.68 -14.99 14.42
C GLU A 452 -26.20 -14.27 13.16
N LEU A 453 -24.96 -13.74 13.16
CA LEU A 453 -24.36 -13.20 11.93
C LEU A 453 -24.21 -14.27 10.83
N LYS A 454 -24.05 -15.54 11.18
CA LYS A 454 -24.00 -16.66 10.22
C LYS A 454 -25.40 -17.21 9.88
N THR A 455 -26.45 -16.73 10.53
CA THR A 455 -27.79 -17.26 10.35
C THR A 455 -28.52 -16.40 9.33
N VAL A 456 -28.81 -16.96 8.15
CA VAL A 456 -29.52 -16.28 7.07
C VAL A 456 -30.79 -17.06 6.75
N ASN A 457 -31.95 -16.39 6.73
CA ASN A 457 -33.27 -17.01 6.50
C ASN A 457 -33.56 -18.20 7.44
N GLY A 458 -33.09 -18.14 8.69
CA GLY A 458 -33.27 -19.21 9.69
C GLY A 458 -32.30 -20.40 9.55
N VAL A 459 -31.40 -20.39 8.57
CA VAL A 459 -30.40 -21.44 8.35
C VAL A 459 -29.03 -20.95 8.81
N VAL A 460 -28.36 -21.73 9.65
CA VAL A 460 -26.99 -21.45 10.10
C VAL A 460 -26.01 -21.86 9.02
N CYS A 461 -25.31 -20.89 8.45
CA CYS A 461 -24.24 -21.12 7.49
C CYS A 461 -22.94 -21.57 8.20
N SER A 462 -22.11 -22.35 7.51
CA SER A 462 -20.86 -22.89 8.07
C SER A 462 -19.84 -21.79 8.35
N THR A 463 -19.69 -20.85 7.42
CA THR A 463 -18.72 -19.73 7.43
C THR A 463 -19.39 -18.37 7.24
N PHE A 464 -18.71 -17.28 7.63
CA PHE A 464 -19.20 -15.93 7.33
C PHE A 464 -19.25 -15.66 5.82
N GLN A 465 -18.31 -16.23 5.05
CA GLN A 465 -18.35 -16.18 3.59
C GLN A 465 -19.65 -16.76 3.03
N SER A 466 -20.04 -17.96 3.50
CA SER A 466 -21.26 -18.61 3.03
C SER A 466 -22.53 -17.82 3.41
N ALA A 467 -22.56 -17.17 4.57
CA ALA A 467 -23.65 -16.24 4.92
C ALA A 467 -23.71 -15.02 3.98
N CYS A 468 -22.56 -14.40 3.66
CA CYS A 468 -22.50 -13.32 2.67
C CYS A 468 -23.03 -13.78 1.30
N LYS A 469 -22.72 -15.01 0.90
CA LYS A 469 -23.18 -15.60 -0.36
C LYS A 469 -24.71 -15.74 -0.39
N VAL A 470 -25.30 -16.32 0.65
CA VAL A 470 -26.77 -16.50 0.72
C VAL A 470 -27.49 -15.14 0.71
N LEU A 471 -26.86 -14.09 1.25
CA LEU A 471 -27.35 -12.72 1.20
C LEU A 471 -27.12 -12.01 -0.15
N GLY A 472 -26.48 -12.65 -1.12
CA GLY A 472 -26.18 -12.06 -2.43
C GLY A 472 -25.17 -10.92 -2.37
N LEU A 473 -24.29 -10.91 -1.35
CA LEU A 473 -23.26 -9.88 -1.18
C LEU A 473 -21.98 -10.17 -2.00
N LEU A 474 -21.91 -11.35 -2.61
CA LEU A 474 -20.81 -11.82 -3.45
C LEU A 474 -21.33 -11.94 -4.89
N GLU A 475 -20.50 -11.58 -5.88
CA GLU A 475 -20.82 -11.78 -7.30
C GLU A 475 -20.94 -13.28 -7.60
N ASP A 476 -21.77 -13.67 -8.58
CA ASP A 476 -21.91 -15.08 -8.97
C ASP A 476 -20.79 -15.54 -9.90
N ASP A 477 -20.50 -16.84 -9.89
CA ASP A 477 -19.51 -17.43 -10.79
C ASP A 477 -20.13 -17.82 -12.14
N LYS A 478 -21.33 -17.32 -12.48
CA LYS A 478 -22.05 -17.77 -13.69
C LYS A 478 -21.29 -17.43 -14.95
N HIS A 479 -20.62 -16.29 -14.97
CA HIS A 479 -19.81 -15.92 -16.13
C HIS A 479 -18.54 -16.78 -16.24
N TRP A 480 -18.00 -17.26 -15.12
CA TRP A 480 -16.87 -18.20 -15.07
C TRP A 480 -17.28 -19.59 -15.53
N ASP A 481 -18.49 -20.02 -15.15
CA ASP A 481 -19.12 -21.25 -15.64
C ASP A 481 -19.31 -21.20 -17.16
N ASN A 482 -19.95 -20.15 -17.69
CA ASN A 482 -20.10 -19.96 -19.14
C ASN A 482 -18.75 -19.93 -19.87
N THR A 483 -17.72 -19.33 -19.26
CA THR A 483 -16.37 -19.25 -19.83
C THR A 483 -15.72 -20.63 -19.94
N LEU A 484 -15.85 -21.47 -18.90
CA LEU A 484 -15.35 -22.86 -18.93
C LEU A 484 -16.20 -23.75 -19.85
N GLU A 485 -17.50 -23.51 -19.94
CA GLU A 485 -18.40 -24.20 -20.89
C GLU A 485 -17.98 -23.97 -22.34
N GLU A 486 -17.75 -22.71 -22.72
CA GLU A 486 -17.28 -22.37 -24.07
C GLU A 486 -15.88 -22.93 -24.33
N ALA A 487 -14.96 -22.80 -23.37
CA ALA A 487 -13.61 -23.31 -23.50
C ALA A 487 -13.56 -24.84 -23.60
N ALA A 488 -14.41 -25.57 -22.87
CA ALA A 488 -14.46 -27.03 -22.92
C ALA A 488 -14.88 -27.57 -24.30
N LEU A 489 -15.57 -26.77 -25.12
CA LEU A 489 -15.99 -27.16 -26.47
C LEU A 489 -14.91 -26.95 -27.54
N CYS A 490 -13.96 -26.04 -27.31
CA CYS A 490 -13.04 -25.59 -28.37
C CYS A 490 -11.55 -25.64 -27.98
N ALA A 491 -11.20 -25.74 -26.70
CA ALA A 491 -9.83 -25.78 -26.21
C ALA A 491 -9.39 -27.20 -25.85
N SER A 492 -8.08 -27.46 -25.91
CA SER A 492 -7.51 -28.71 -25.39
C SER A 492 -7.54 -28.74 -23.86
N SER A 493 -7.55 -29.94 -23.26
CA SER A 493 -7.54 -30.13 -21.81
C SER A 493 -6.38 -29.39 -21.12
N PHE A 494 -5.21 -29.33 -21.74
CA PHE A 494 -4.08 -28.51 -21.29
C PHE A 494 -4.44 -27.02 -21.20
N LYS A 495 -5.03 -26.45 -22.26
CA LYS A 495 -5.46 -25.04 -22.29
C LYS A 495 -6.61 -24.75 -21.33
N LEU A 496 -7.50 -25.72 -21.15
CA LEU A 496 -8.59 -25.64 -20.19
C LEU A 496 -8.06 -25.62 -18.74
N ARG A 497 -7.03 -26.41 -18.43
CA ARG A 497 -6.32 -26.37 -17.13
C ARG A 497 -5.60 -25.04 -16.90
N GLU A 498 -4.93 -24.48 -17.91
CA GLU A 498 -4.31 -23.14 -17.81
C GLU A 498 -5.34 -22.06 -17.48
N LEU A 499 -6.48 -22.07 -18.18
CA LEU A 499 -7.58 -21.14 -17.94
C LEU A 499 -8.13 -21.28 -16.52
N PHE A 500 -8.42 -22.51 -16.08
CA PHE A 500 -8.90 -22.77 -14.72
C PHE A 500 -7.90 -22.31 -13.65
N THR A 501 -6.60 -22.49 -13.89
CA THR A 501 -5.52 -22.02 -13.02
C THR A 501 -5.52 -20.48 -12.89
N VAL A 502 -5.63 -19.77 -14.00
CA VAL A 502 -5.71 -18.31 -14.01
C VAL A 502 -6.94 -17.83 -13.23
N MET A 503 -8.08 -18.50 -13.39
CA MET A 503 -9.30 -18.19 -12.66
C MET A 503 -9.13 -18.38 -11.15
N LEU A 504 -8.50 -19.47 -10.71
CA LEU A 504 -8.19 -19.68 -9.29
C LEU A 504 -7.32 -18.57 -8.70
N VAL A 505 -6.25 -18.18 -9.40
CA VAL A 505 -5.25 -17.23 -8.86
C VAL A 505 -5.74 -15.79 -8.90
N PHE A 506 -6.42 -15.37 -9.97
CA PHE A 506 -6.68 -13.96 -10.24
C PHE A 506 -8.14 -13.53 -10.13
N CYS A 507 -9.09 -14.47 -10.19
CA CYS A 507 -10.50 -14.15 -10.37
C CYS A 507 -11.36 -14.28 -9.10
N GLN A 508 -10.78 -14.69 -7.96
CA GLN A 508 -11.48 -14.82 -6.67
C GLN A 508 -12.81 -15.60 -6.79
N LEU A 509 -12.74 -16.78 -7.40
CA LEU A 509 -13.88 -17.68 -7.56
C LEU A 509 -14.58 -17.99 -6.23
N ASN A 510 -15.91 -17.99 -6.24
CA ASN A 510 -16.73 -18.29 -5.07
C ASN A 510 -16.96 -19.79 -4.88
N GLU A 511 -17.09 -20.57 -5.96
CA GLU A 511 -17.27 -22.02 -5.96
C GLU A 511 -16.30 -22.79 -6.88
N PRO A 512 -14.97 -22.71 -6.62
CA PRO A 512 -13.98 -23.50 -7.34
C PRO A 512 -14.30 -24.99 -7.44
N MET A 513 -14.81 -25.57 -6.35
CA MET A 513 -15.14 -26.99 -6.30
C MET A 513 -16.30 -27.37 -7.21
N SER A 514 -17.33 -26.52 -7.34
CA SER A 514 -18.46 -26.78 -8.24
C SER A 514 -18.03 -26.73 -9.71
N LEU A 515 -17.17 -25.76 -10.06
CA LEU A 515 -16.58 -25.68 -11.40
C LEU A 515 -15.67 -26.89 -11.67
N TRP A 516 -14.84 -27.27 -10.71
CA TRP A 516 -14.01 -28.48 -10.81
C TRP A 516 -14.87 -29.73 -11.04
N GLU A 517 -15.91 -29.98 -10.23
CA GLU A 517 -16.77 -31.16 -10.39
C GLU A 517 -17.49 -31.19 -11.74
N LYS A 518 -17.87 -30.03 -12.27
CA LYS A 518 -18.54 -29.92 -13.58
C LYS A 518 -17.59 -30.17 -14.76
N TYR A 519 -16.34 -29.72 -14.67
CA TYR A 519 -15.39 -29.73 -15.81
C TYR A 519 -14.21 -30.69 -15.66
N LYS A 520 -14.11 -31.45 -14.55
CA LYS A 520 -12.97 -32.35 -14.28
C LYS A 520 -12.68 -33.33 -15.41
N ASP A 521 -13.71 -33.85 -16.08
CA ASP A 521 -13.55 -34.80 -17.18
C ASP A 521 -12.89 -34.13 -18.40
N SER A 522 -13.37 -32.96 -18.81
CA SER A 522 -12.76 -32.16 -19.88
C SER A 522 -11.34 -31.68 -19.51
N LEU A 523 -11.13 -31.37 -18.23
CA LEU A 523 -9.82 -30.97 -17.69
C LEU A 523 -8.83 -32.13 -17.65
N SER A 524 -9.26 -33.40 -17.70
CA SER A 524 -8.38 -34.56 -17.56
C SER A 524 -8.39 -35.52 -18.75
N GLU A 525 -9.09 -35.20 -19.83
CA GLU A 525 -9.26 -36.09 -21.00
C GLU A 525 -7.94 -36.61 -21.58
N ASP A 526 -6.92 -35.75 -21.68
CA ASP A 526 -5.58 -36.08 -22.17
C ASP A 526 -4.78 -36.98 -21.21
N ILE A 527 -5.14 -37.02 -19.93
CA ILE A 527 -4.49 -37.84 -18.89
C ILE A 527 -5.08 -39.26 -18.89
N THR A 528 -6.39 -39.40 -19.17
CA THR A 528 -7.13 -40.67 -19.09
C THR A 528 -6.44 -41.79 -19.85
N ARG A 529 -6.12 -41.57 -21.13
CA ARG A 529 -5.51 -42.59 -22.00
C ARG A 529 -4.11 -43.01 -21.55
N GLN A 530 -3.38 -42.12 -20.89
CA GLN A 530 -2.06 -42.42 -20.36
C GLN A 530 -2.17 -43.34 -19.12
N VAL A 531 -3.06 -42.99 -18.18
CA VAL A 531 -3.28 -43.76 -16.96
C VAL A 531 -3.85 -45.15 -17.26
N GLU A 532 -4.77 -45.26 -18.22
CA GLU A 532 -5.32 -46.55 -18.69
C GLU A 532 -4.25 -47.51 -19.24
N ARG A 533 -3.16 -46.97 -19.81
CA ARG A 533 -2.04 -47.79 -20.31
C ARG A 533 -1.06 -48.19 -19.22
N GLU A 534 -0.93 -47.36 -18.18
CA GLU A 534 0.02 -47.56 -17.07
C GLU A 534 -0.56 -48.48 -15.98
N LEU A 535 -1.87 -48.42 -15.73
CA LEU A 535 -2.53 -49.17 -14.66
C LEU A 535 -3.46 -50.25 -15.21
N GLN A 536 -3.12 -51.51 -14.98
CA GLN A 536 -4.05 -52.64 -15.16
C GLN A 536 -4.92 -52.78 -13.91
N SER A 537 -5.86 -51.86 -13.71
CA SER A 537 -6.68 -51.75 -12.50
C SER A 537 -8.15 -51.55 -12.83
N SER A 538 -9.01 -51.49 -11.81
CA SER A 538 -10.44 -51.23 -12.00
C SER A 538 -10.68 -49.83 -12.57
N ALA A 539 -11.76 -49.65 -13.35
CA ALA A 539 -12.10 -48.36 -13.97
C ALA A 539 -12.21 -47.21 -12.94
N GLN A 540 -12.71 -47.50 -11.74
CA GLN A 540 -12.82 -46.50 -10.67
C GLN A 540 -11.44 -46.03 -10.18
N GLN A 541 -10.50 -46.95 -9.98
CA GLN A 541 -9.14 -46.59 -9.55
C GLN A 541 -8.37 -45.82 -10.63
N ILE A 542 -8.62 -46.14 -11.91
CA ILE A 542 -8.07 -45.39 -13.04
C ILE A 542 -8.59 -43.95 -12.99
N MET A 543 -9.90 -43.73 -12.85
CA MET A 543 -10.47 -42.39 -12.80
C MET A 543 -10.03 -41.58 -11.57
N ASP A 544 -9.95 -42.21 -10.39
CA ASP A 544 -9.45 -41.56 -9.18
C ASP A 544 -8.00 -41.07 -9.36
N GLU A 545 -7.16 -41.87 -10.03
CA GLU A 545 -5.78 -41.51 -10.34
C GLU A 545 -5.71 -40.41 -11.43
N VAL A 546 -6.56 -40.47 -12.45
CA VAL A 546 -6.67 -39.42 -13.50
C VAL A 546 -7.01 -38.07 -12.87
N TYR A 547 -8.02 -38.01 -12.02
CA TYR A 547 -8.41 -36.77 -11.33
C TYR A 547 -7.33 -36.29 -10.38
N ASN A 548 -6.69 -37.20 -9.64
CA ASN A 548 -5.57 -36.85 -8.76
C ASN A 548 -4.40 -36.24 -9.55
N ARG A 549 -4.00 -36.85 -10.68
CA ARG A 549 -2.95 -36.30 -11.56
C ARG A 549 -3.35 -34.95 -12.15
N CYS A 550 -4.60 -34.78 -12.56
CA CYS A 550 -5.12 -33.50 -13.02
C CYS A 550 -5.03 -32.42 -11.95
N LEU A 551 -5.44 -32.71 -10.70
CA LEU A 551 -5.31 -31.80 -9.57
C LEU A 551 -3.84 -31.48 -9.25
N VAL A 552 -2.92 -32.44 -9.36
CA VAL A 552 -1.46 -32.19 -9.23
C VAL A 552 -1.01 -31.17 -10.28
N MET A 553 -1.39 -31.35 -11.55
CA MET A 553 -1.02 -30.42 -12.63
C MET A 553 -1.60 -29.02 -12.44
N ILE A 554 -2.85 -28.92 -11.97
CA ILE A 554 -3.48 -27.62 -11.64
C ILE A 554 -2.77 -26.99 -10.45
N GLU A 555 -2.48 -27.74 -9.39
CA GLU A 555 -1.75 -27.22 -8.22
C GLU A 555 -0.36 -26.72 -8.62
N ASP A 556 0.37 -27.46 -9.44
CA ASP A 556 1.68 -27.03 -9.95
C ASP A 556 1.60 -25.72 -10.72
N ALA A 557 0.58 -25.57 -11.57
CA ALA A 557 0.34 -24.34 -12.32
C ALA A 557 -0.06 -23.17 -11.40
N VAL A 558 -0.93 -23.40 -10.41
CA VAL A 558 -1.36 -22.38 -9.43
C VAL A 558 -0.16 -21.87 -8.64
N LEU A 559 0.66 -22.81 -8.17
CA LEU A 559 1.87 -22.53 -7.43
C LEU A 559 2.88 -21.77 -8.31
N ALA A 560 3.08 -22.17 -9.57
CA ALA A 560 3.96 -21.49 -10.52
C ALA A 560 3.56 -20.01 -10.75
N LEU A 561 2.27 -19.70 -10.73
CA LEU A 561 1.71 -18.35 -10.83
C LEU A 561 1.77 -17.54 -9.51
N GLY A 562 2.30 -18.12 -8.44
CA GLY A 562 2.40 -17.46 -7.13
C GLY A 562 1.15 -17.60 -6.25
N GLY A 563 0.24 -18.51 -6.60
CA GLY A 563 -0.91 -18.89 -5.79
C GLY A 563 -0.56 -19.71 -4.54
N GLN A 564 -1.58 -20.09 -3.77
CA GLN A 564 -1.48 -20.97 -2.60
C GLN A 564 -1.81 -22.44 -2.95
N GLU A 565 -1.78 -23.34 -1.96
CA GLU A 565 -2.23 -24.73 -2.13
C GLU A 565 -3.73 -24.79 -2.50
N LEU A 566 -4.16 -25.82 -3.23
CA LEU A 566 -5.54 -25.92 -3.72
C LEU A 566 -6.59 -25.90 -2.59
N GLN A 567 -6.25 -26.40 -1.41
CA GLN A 567 -7.12 -26.33 -0.23
C GLN A 567 -7.50 -24.90 0.17
N GLN A 568 -6.61 -23.91 -0.05
CA GLN A 568 -6.89 -22.50 0.25
C GLN A 568 -7.91 -21.88 -0.72
N TYR A 569 -8.09 -22.50 -1.89
CA TYR A 569 -9.14 -22.17 -2.85
C TYR A 569 -10.40 -23.04 -2.67
N GLY A 570 -10.47 -23.87 -1.62
CA GLY A 570 -11.63 -24.73 -1.36
C GLY A 570 -11.70 -25.97 -2.26
N LEU A 571 -10.61 -26.36 -2.91
CA LEU A 571 -10.49 -27.60 -3.69
C LEU A 571 -9.87 -28.74 -2.86
N SER A 572 -10.03 -29.98 -3.32
CA SER A 572 -9.41 -31.17 -2.73
C SER A 572 -7.88 -31.14 -2.86
N GLN A 573 -7.16 -31.47 -1.78
CA GLN A 573 -5.71 -31.56 -1.79
C GLN A 573 -5.25 -32.81 -2.57
N PRO A 574 -4.39 -32.69 -3.60
CA PRO A 574 -3.91 -33.85 -4.36
C PRO A 574 -2.94 -34.71 -3.54
N LYS A 575 -2.96 -36.02 -3.78
CA LYS A 575 -2.06 -37.02 -3.18
C LYS A 575 -0.80 -37.15 -4.04
N ARG A 576 0.36 -36.72 -3.52
CA ARG A 576 1.68 -36.84 -4.19
C ARG A 576 2.53 -37.95 -3.55
N LEU A 577 3.08 -38.88 -4.34
CA LEU A 577 4.10 -39.85 -3.89
C LEU A 577 5.48 -39.16 -3.80
N GLY A 578 6.06 -39.05 -2.60
CA GLY A 578 7.43 -38.57 -2.36
C GLY A 578 7.57 -37.12 -1.86
N GLU A 579 8.52 -36.89 -0.93
CA GLU A 579 8.82 -35.56 -0.35
C GLU A 579 9.44 -34.58 -1.36
N VAL A 580 10.15 -35.09 -2.39
CA VAL A 580 10.86 -34.27 -3.39
C VAL A 580 9.91 -33.55 -4.37
N LEU A 581 8.73 -34.14 -4.66
CA LEU A 581 7.74 -33.59 -5.61
C LEU A 581 6.78 -32.56 -5.00
N ARG A 582 6.99 -32.16 -3.73
CA ARG A 582 6.24 -31.08 -3.06
C ARG A 582 6.93 -29.72 -3.17
N ASN A 583 8.14 -29.69 -3.72
CA ASN A 583 8.94 -28.50 -3.81
C ASN A 583 8.62 -27.72 -5.08
N ARG A 584 7.71 -26.75 -4.97
CA ARG A 584 7.34 -25.81 -6.05
C ARG A 584 8.53 -25.20 -6.76
N ASP A 585 9.52 -24.75 -6.00
CA ASP A 585 10.68 -24.07 -6.57
C ASP A 585 11.53 -25.05 -7.38
N TYR A 586 11.56 -26.33 -7.00
CA TYR A 586 12.26 -27.40 -7.71
C TYR A 586 11.55 -27.80 -9.00
N LEU A 587 10.23 -28.08 -8.94
CA LEU A 587 9.44 -28.41 -10.13
C LEU A 587 9.56 -27.35 -11.21
N ARG A 588 9.54 -26.08 -10.83
CA ARG A 588 9.70 -24.97 -11.76
C ARG A 588 11.04 -25.00 -12.51
N GLU A 589 12.11 -25.44 -11.87
CA GLU A 589 13.44 -25.46 -12.49
C GLU A 589 13.77 -26.79 -13.19
N THR A 590 12.87 -27.79 -13.12
CA THR A 590 13.02 -29.09 -13.79
C THR A 590 11.95 -29.41 -14.83
N ASN A 591 10.83 -28.66 -14.87
CA ASN A 591 9.69 -28.93 -15.76
C ASN A 591 9.86 -28.33 -17.18
N TYR A 592 11.07 -28.39 -17.74
CA TYR A 592 11.32 -27.96 -19.12
C TYR A 592 11.14 -29.14 -20.08
N ASP A 593 10.68 -28.86 -21.31
CA ASP A 593 10.62 -29.88 -22.37
C ASP A 593 12.04 -30.16 -22.89
N VAL A 594 12.61 -31.27 -22.42
CA VAL A 594 13.97 -31.71 -22.73
C VAL A 594 14.18 -31.93 -24.23
N ASN A 595 13.16 -32.40 -24.96
CA ASN A 595 13.28 -32.66 -26.40
C ASN A 595 13.34 -31.37 -27.20
N ILE A 596 12.51 -30.38 -26.83
CA ILE A 596 12.54 -29.05 -27.46
C ILE A 596 13.89 -28.38 -27.17
N LEU A 597 14.37 -28.43 -25.92
CA LEU A 597 15.66 -27.84 -25.55
C LEU A 597 16.83 -28.52 -26.27
N ALA A 598 16.83 -29.84 -26.39
CA ALA A 598 17.85 -30.56 -27.16
C ALA A 598 17.87 -30.14 -28.64
N GLN A 599 16.69 -29.92 -29.23
CA GLN A 599 16.59 -29.40 -30.61
C GLN A 599 17.10 -27.96 -30.72
N VAL A 600 16.78 -27.10 -29.75
CA VAL A 600 17.29 -25.72 -29.67
C VAL A 600 18.81 -25.72 -29.59
N VAL A 601 19.41 -26.59 -28.77
CA VAL A 601 20.87 -26.73 -28.68
C VAL A 601 21.45 -27.16 -30.02
N SER A 602 20.96 -28.25 -30.60
CA SER A 602 21.46 -28.79 -31.86
C SER A 602 21.40 -27.79 -33.02
N ASN A 603 20.36 -26.95 -33.07
CA ASN A 603 20.17 -25.98 -34.14
C ASN A 603 21.08 -24.74 -34.00
N ASN A 604 21.42 -24.36 -32.77
CA ASN A 604 22.06 -23.08 -32.47
C ASN A 604 23.54 -23.20 -32.09
N GLU A 605 24.02 -24.39 -31.69
CA GLU A 605 25.42 -24.60 -31.30
C GLU A 605 26.40 -24.30 -32.44
N GLY A 606 26.04 -24.65 -33.69
CA GLY A 606 26.84 -24.34 -34.87
C GLY A 606 26.80 -22.87 -35.32
N LEU A 607 25.96 -22.03 -34.69
CA LEU A 607 25.86 -20.60 -34.99
C LEU A 607 26.75 -19.73 -34.09
N LEU A 608 27.43 -20.33 -33.11
CA LEU A 608 28.36 -19.62 -32.23
C LEU A 608 29.57 -19.14 -33.02
N THR A 609 30.01 -17.91 -32.74
CA THR A 609 31.32 -17.44 -33.22
C THR A 609 32.45 -18.18 -32.50
N ASP A 610 33.67 -18.17 -33.04
CA ASP A 610 34.83 -18.83 -32.41
C ASP A 610 35.04 -18.39 -30.94
N GLU A 611 34.85 -17.09 -30.67
CA GLU A 611 34.96 -16.53 -29.31
C GLU A 611 33.81 -17.01 -28.40
N GLN A 612 32.57 -17.02 -28.88
CA GLN A 612 31.43 -17.51 -28.12
C GLN A 612 31.53 -19.02 -27.86
N PHE A 613 32.03 -19.77 -28.83
CA PHE A 613 32.25 -21.21 -28.72
C PHE A 613 33.35 -21.54 -27.70
N ALA A 614 34.43 -20.76 -27.66
CA ALA A 614 35.47 -20.90 -26.64
C ALA A 614 34.89 -20.70 -25.23
N VAL A 615 34.10 -19.65 -25.01
CA VAL A 615 33.42 -19.40 -23.72
C VAL A 615 32.44 -20.54 -23.40
N TYR A 616 31.62 -20.93 -24.37
CA TYR A 616 30.64 -22.02 -24.24
C TYR A 616 31.29 -23.31 -23.74
N ARG A 617 32.38 -23.76 -24.38
CA ARG A 617 33.11 -24.97 -23.97
C ARG A 617 33.75 -24.85 -22.61
N GLN A 618 34.31 -23.69 -22.27
CA GLN A 618 34.98 -23.49 -20.98
C GLN A 618 33.99 -23.55 -19.81
N VAL A 619 32.81 -22.92 -19.97
CA VAL A 619 31.74 -22.98 -18.97
C VAL A 619 31.20 -24.40 -18.84
N LEU A 620 30.94 -25.10 -19.95
CA LEU A 620 30.46 -26.49 -19.91
C LEU A 620 31.46 -27.44 -19.27
N SER A 621 32.75 -27.33 -19.60
CA SER A 621 33.79 -28.16 -18.98
C SER A 621 33.84 -27.96 -17.46
N SER A 622 33.64 -26.74 -16.96
CA SER A 622 33.54 -26.46 -15.53
C SER A 622 32.35 -27.15 -14.88
N ILE A 623 31.20 -27.20 -15.57
CA ILE A 623 29.97 -27.85 -15.09
C ILE A 623 30.16 -29.37 -15.05
N GLU A 624 30.69 -29.97 -16.13
CA GLU A 624 30.93 -31.41 -16.26
C GLU A 624 31.92 -31.92 -15.21
N LEU A 625 33.00 -31.17 -14.97
CA LEU A 625 34.01 -31.50 -13.96
C LEU A 625 33.61 -31.09 -12.54
N SER A 626 32.45 -30.46 -12.35
CA SER A 626 32.02 -29.87 -11.08
C SER A 626 33.10 -28.98 -10.44
N ALA A 627 33.83 -28.24 -11.28
CA ALA A 627 34.98 -27.43 -10.87
C ALA A 627 34.59 -26.18 -10.07
N GLY A 628 33.31 -25.77 -10.11
CA GLY A 628 32.77 -24.67 -9.31
C GLY A 628 33.39 -23.31 -9.65
N GLN A 629 33.74 -23.09 -10.92
CA GLN A 629 34.40 -21.84 -11.33
C GLN A 629 33.41 -20.69 -11.50
N VAL A 630 33.88 -19.48 -11.25
CA VAL A 630 33.14 -18.24 -11.51
C VAL A 630 33.74 -17.57 -12.74
N PHE A 631 32.92 -17.38 -13.77
CA PHE A 631 33.29 -16.72 -15.01
C PHE A 631 32.67 -15.32 -15.05
N PHE A 632 33.37 -14.35 -15.64
CA PHE A 632 32.81 -13.05 -16.00
C PHE A 632 32.89 -12.86 -17.52
N LEU A 633 31.74 -12.75 -18.18
CA LEU A 633 31.59 -12.47 -19.59
C LEU A 633 31.43 -10.96 -19.79
N ASP A 634 32.53 -10.27 -20.11
CA ASP A 634 32.51 -8.87 -20.56
C ASP A 634 32.05 -8.84 -22.03
N ALA A 635 30.80 -8.41 -22.23
CA ALA A 635 30.19 -8.39 -23.54
C ALA A 635 29.47 -7.06 -23.78
N PRO A 636 30.00 -6.18 -24.66
CA PRO A 636 29.31 -4.97 -25.11
C PRO A 636 27.91 -5.26 -25.67
N GLY A 637 27.05 -4.25 -25.69
CA GLY A 637 25.73 -4.36 -26.33
C GLY A 637 25.84 -4.80 -27.79
N GLY A 638 25.07 -5.82 -28.18
CA GLY A 638 25.00 -6.31 -29.57
C GLY A 638 25.94 -7.45 -29.95
N THR A 639 26.76 -7.98 -29.03
CA THR A 639 27.73 -9.06 -29.30
C THR A 639 27.18 -10.49 -29.16
N GLY A 640 25.86 -10.65 -28.99
CA GLY A 640 25.23 -11.96 -28.83
C GLY A 640 25.33 -12.56 -27.42
N LYS A 641 25.63 -11.77 -26.38
CA LYS A 641 25.66 -12.20 -24.96
C LYS A 641 24.43 -13.05 -24.57
N THR A 642 23.25 -12.52 -24.81
CA THR A 642 21.98 -13.18 -24.44
C THR A 642 21.76 -14.48 -25.21
N PHE A 643 22.20 -14.54 -26.48
CA PHE A 643 22.13 -15.76 -27.29
C PHE A 643 23.01 -16.87 -26.69
N LEU A 644 24.26 -16.56 -26.36
CA LEU A 644 25.18 -17.50 -25.71
C LEU A 644 24.67 -17.97 -24.33
N ILE A 645 24.14 -17.05 -23.51
CA ILE A 645 23.58 -17.37 -22.19
C ILE A 645 22.40 -18.34 -22.32
N ASN A 646 21.44 -18.04 -23.21
CA ASN A 646 20.27 -18.89 -23.39
C ASN A 646 20.65 -20.28 -23.93
N LEU A 647 21.66 -20.37 -24.79
CA LEU A 647 22.17 -21.65 -25.27
C LEU A 647 22.82 -22.49 -24.16
N LEU A 648 23.60 -21.87 -23.26
CA LEU A 648 24.15 -22.55 -22.08
C LEU A 648 23.06 -23.05 -21.12
N LEU A 649 22.04 -22.21 -20.86
CA LEU A 649 20.89 -22.60 -20.04
C LEU A 649 20.13 -23.78 -20.66
N ALA A 650 19.87 -23.72 -21.97
CA ALA A 650 19.20 -24.79 -22.71
C ALA A 650 20.00 -26.10 -22.66
N LYS A 651 21.32 -26.05 -22.84
CA LYS A 651 22.19 -27.23 -22.79
C LYS A 651 22.17 -27.92 -21.42
N VAL A 652 22.30 -27.17 -20.34
CA VAL A 652 22.29 -27.77 -18.99
C VAL A 652 20.91 -28.36 -18.66
N ARG A 653 19.83 -27.70 -19.07
CA ARG A 653 18.45 -28.15 -18.85
C ARG A 653 18.07 -29.36 -19.73
N SER A 654 18.57 -29.43 -20.97
CA SER A 654 18.39 -30.63 -21.82
C SER A 654 19.06 -31.87 -21.23
N ASP A 655 20.11 -31.68 -20.45
CA ASP A 655 20.82 -32.77 -19.75
C ASP A 655 20.21 -33.05 -18.36
N CYS A 656 18.94 -32.66 -18.14
CA CYS A 656 18.18 -32.77 -16.89
C CYS A 656 18.86 -32.10 -15.67
N GLY A 657 19.75 -31.11 -15.91
CA GLY A 657 20.39 -30.34 -14.86
C GLY A 657 19.59 -29.09 -14.47
N ILE A 658 19.75 -28.65 -13.22
CA ILE A 658 19.17 -27.38 -12.75
C ILE A 658 20.10 -26.22 -13.12
N ALA A 659 19.62 -25.34 -14.01
CA ALA A 659 20.29 -24.10 -14.40
C ALA A 659 19.43 -22.88 -14.07
N LEU A 660 19.91 -22.07 -13.12
CA LEU A 660 19.21 -20.87 -12.65
C LEU A 660 19.58 -19.65 -13.50
N ALA A 661 18.57 -19.07 -14.14
CA ALA A 661 18.70 -17.84 -14.90
C ALA A 661 18.26 -16.64 -14.06
N VAL A 662 19.19 -15.75 -13.74
CA VAL A 662 18.88 -14.51 -13.02
C VAL A 662 19.42 -13.28 -13.73
N ALA A 663 18.80 -12.14 -13.47
CA ALA A 663 19.31 -10.85 -13.91
C ALA A 663 19.14 -9.76 -12.85
N SER A 664 19.89 -8.66 -12.98
CA SER A 664 19.81 -7.53 -12.04
C SER A 664 18.53 -6.70 -12.18
N SER A 665 17.89 -6.68 -13.36
CA SER A 665 16.64 -5.97 -13.62
C SER A 665 15.54 -6.91 -14.13
N GLY A 666 14.27 -6.53 -13.91
CA GLY A 666 13.12 -7.33 -14.37
C GLY A 666 13.05 -7.44 -15.90
N ILE A 667 13.41 -6.39 -16.62
CA ILE A 667 13.42 -6.39 -18.09
C ILE A 667 14.51 -7.34 -18.61
N ALA A 668 15.73 -7.28 -18.06
CA ALA A 668 16.80 -8.20 -18.44
C ALA A 668 16.43 -9.66 -18.13
N ALA A 669 15.76 -9.91 -17.00
CA ALA A 669 15.31 -11.26 -16.64
C ALA A 669 14.33 -11.85 -17.66
N THR A 670 13.46 -11.03 -18.29
CA THR A 670 12.51 -11.52 -19.30
C THR A 670 13.17 -11.98 -20.61
N LEU A 671 14.43 -11.61 -20.85
CA LEU A 671 15.19 -12.04 -22.02
C LEU A 671 15.84 -13.43 -21.83
N LEU A 672 15.85 -13.93 -20.59
CA LEU A 672 16.38 -15.23 -20.24
C LEU A 672 15.23 -16.23 -20.09
N GLU A 673 15.37 -17.41 -20.69
CA GLU A 673 14.36 -18.45 -20.54
C GLU A 673 14.29 -18.93 -19.08
N GLY A 674 13.12 -18.85 -18.46
CA GLY A 674 12.93 -19.11 -17.03
C GLY A 674 13.51 -18.03 -16.10
N GLY A 675 13.92 -16.88 -16.64
CA GLY A 675 14.63 -15.82 -15.92
C GLY A 675 13.84 -15.17 -14.78
N LYS A 676 14.55 -14.83 -13.70
CA LYS A 676 14.04 -14.05 -12.56
C LYS A 676 14.98 -12.89 -12.24
N THR A 677 14.49 -11.90 -11.50
CA THR A 677 15.44 -10.98 -10.86
C THR A 677 16.23 -11.71 -9.78
N ALA A 678 17.53 -11.40 -9.64
CA ALA A 678 18.37 -12.01 -8.61
C ALA A 678 17.80 -11.80 -7.20
N HIS A 679 17.18 -10.63 -6.95
CA HIS A 679 16.46 -10.34 -5.71
C HIS A 679 15.29 -11.30 -5.45
N ALA A 680 14.49 -11.60 -6.47
CA ALA A 680 13.35 -12.51 -6.32
C ALA A 680 13.78 -13.97 -6.19
N ALA A 681 14.79 -14.39 -6.96
CA ALA A 681 15.33 -15.75 -6.96
C ALA A 681 16.03 -16.06 -5.63
N PHE A 682 17.00 -15.25 -5.23
CA PHE A 682 17.84 -15.55 -4.06
C PHE A 682 17.33 -14.92 -2.77
N LYS A 683 16.19 -14.22 -2.79
CA LYS A 683 15.68 -13.48 -1.62
C LYS A 683 16.75 -12.56 -1.03
N LEU A 684 17.48 -11.87 -1.92
CA LEU A 684 18.56 -10.97 -1.51
C LEU A 684 18.00 -9.89 -0.57
N PRO A 685 18.74 -9.54 0.50
CA PRO A 685 18.32 -8.48 1.39
C PRO A 685 18.32 -7.15 0.62
N LEU A 686 17.29 -6.32 0.82
CA LEU A 686 17.15 -5.05 0.10
C LEU A 686 18.16 -3.97 0.55
N ASN A 687 18.93 -4.23 1.62
CA ASN A 687 19.81 -3.27 2.28
C ASN A 687 21.30 -3.65 2.13
N LEU A 688 21.74 -4.07 0.94
CA LEU A 688 23.10 -4.58 0.67
C LEU A 688 24.23 -3.58 0.99
N ASN A 689 23.92 -2.29 1.09
CA ASN A 689 24.90 -1.24 1.38
C ASN A 689 25.32 -1.17 2.87
N TYR A 690 24.58 -1.83 3.77
CA TYR A 690 24.69 -1.61 5.23
C TYR A 690 24.85 -2.89 6.04
N VAL A 691 24.89 -4.05 5.38
CA VAL A 691 25.08 -5.34 6.06
C VAL A 691 26.51 -5.78 5.80
N GLU A 692 27.33 -5.88 6.85
CA GLU A 692 28.74 -6.30 6.73
C GLU A 692 28.88 -7.73 6.18
N THR A 693 27.96 -8.63 6.57
CA THR A 693 27.90 -10.02 6.10
C THR A 693 26.50 -10.33 5.58
N PRO A 694 26.17 -9.88 4.35
CA PRO A 694 24.83 -10.06 3.81
C PRO A 694 24.55 -11.56 3.60
N LEU A 695 23.32 -11.99 3.85
CA LEU A 695 22.87 -13.37 3.64
C LEU A 695 21.56 -13.36 2.85
N CYS A 696 21.39 -14.35 1.99
CA CYS A 696 20.10 -14.60 1.33
C CYS A 696 19.09 -15.05 2.38
N ASN A 697 17.85 -14.54 2.30
CA ASN A 697 16.79 -14.99 3.21
C ASN A 697 16.20 -16.34 2.75
N ILE A 698 17.05 -17.36 2.71
CA ILE A 698 16.75 -18.73 2.29
C ILE A 698 17.21 -19.65 3.41
N SER A 699 16.25 -20.31 4.06
CA SER A 699 16.55 -21.30 5.09
C SER A 699 17.08 -22.59 4.46
N LYS A 700 18.01 -23.29 5.13
CA LYS A 700 18.60 -24.56 4.66
C LYS A 700 17.57 -25.67 4.43
N GLN A 701 16.45 -25.62 5.16
CA GLN A 701 15.31 -26.53 5.02
C GLN A 701 14.25 -26.04 4.01
N SER A 702 14.44 -24.87 3.39
CA SER A 702 13.46 -24.35 2.44
C SER A 702 13.51 -25.07 1.09
N ASN A 703 12.39 -24.96 0.37
CA ASN A 703 12.24 -25.44 -0.99
C ASN A 703 13.35 -24.93 -1.93
N MET A 704 13.58 -23.62 -1.97
CA MET A 704 14.66 -23.03 -2.75
C MET A 704 16.06 -23.53 -2.35
N ALA A 705 16.28 -23.90 -1.08
CA ALA A 705 17.58 -24.45 -0.68
C ALA A 705 17.88 -25.81 -1.32
N GLN A 706 16.86 -26.64 -1.57
CA GLN A 706 17.05 -27.87 -2.33
C GLN A 706 17.44 -27.59 -3.78
N VAL A 707 16.78 -26.62 -4.43
CA VAL A 707 17.15 -26.18 -5.79
C VAL A 707 18.60 -25.73 -5.85
N LEU A 708 19.04 -24.94 -4.87
CA LEU A 708 20.43 -24.44 -4.80
C LEU A 708 21.46 -25.53 -4.50
N ARG A 709 21.07 -26.60 -3.79
CA ARG A 709 21.92 -27.79 -3.57
C ARG A 709 22.21 -28.51 -4.88
N ASP A 710 21.16 -28.72 -5.68
CA ASP A 710 21.23 -29.55 -6.89
C ASP A 710 21.54 -28.73 -8.16
N CYS A 711 21.64 -27.40 -8.02
CA CYS A 711 21.98 -26.48 -9.10
C CYS A 711 23.39 -26.73 -9.65
N LYS A 712 23.52 -26.82 -10.98
CA LYS A 712 24.78 -27.02 -11.70
C LYS A 712 25.35 -25.71 -12.26
N LEU A 713 24.47 -24.80 -12.69
CA LEU A 713 24.84 -23.54 -13.31
C LEU A 713 23.95 -22.40 -12.78
N ILE A 714 24.57 -21.31 -12.36
CA ILE A 714 23.88 -20.03 -12.13
C ILE A 714 24.37 -19.03 -13.16
N VAL A 715 23.47 -18.45 -13.94
CA VAL A 715 23.78 -17.33 -14.81
C VAL A 715 23.19 -16.05 -14.23
N TRP A 716 24.02 -15.01 -14.09
CA TRP A 716 23.59 -13.69 -13.64
C TRP A 716 23.88 -12.63 -14.70
N ASP A 717 22.85 -12.24 -15.45
CA ASP A 717 22.94 -11.21 -16.48
C ASP A 717 22.75 -9.79 -15.92
N GLU A 718 23.37 -8.81 -16.58
CA GLU A 718 23.54 -7.43 -16.11
C GLU A 718 24.12 -7.35 -14.69
N SER A 719 25.05 -8.25 -14.39
CA SER A 719 25.72 -8.36 -13.08
C SER A 719 26.46 -7.08 -12.68
N THR A 720 26.90 -6.26 -13.64
CA THR A 720 27.57 -4.97 -13.39
C THR A 720 26.67 -3.95 -12.71
N MET A 721 25.34 -4.09 -12.83
CA MET A 721 24.35 -3.25 -12.15
C MET A 721 24.02 -3.71 -10.72
N ALA A 722 24.50 -4.89 -10.29
CA ALA A 722 24.21 -5.44 -8.98
C ALA A 722 25.25 -5.01 -7.94
N HIS A 723 24.78 -4.71 -6.73
CA HIS A 723 25.65 -4.39 -5.61
C HIS A 723 26.47 -5.62 -5.20
N LYS A 724 27.77 -5.45 -4.93
CA LYS A 724 28.71 -6.53 -4.57
C LYS A 724 28.21 -7.44 -3.45
N GLY A 725 27.59 -6.83 -2.44
CA GLY A 725 26.98 -7.53 -1.31
C GLY A 725 25.93 -8.57 -1.71
N GLY A 726 25.29 -8.44 -2.88
CA GLY A 726 24.34 -9.43 -3.38
C GLY A 726 25.03 -10.73 -3.79
N PHE A 727 26.21 -10.62 -4.39
CA PHE A 727 27.04 -11.77 -4.74
C PHE A 727 27.70 -12.38 -3.51
N GLU A 728 28.16 -11.52 -2.58
CA GLU A 728 28.73 -11.97 -1.31
C GLU A 728 27.69 -12.75 -0.49
N ALA A 729 26.45 -12.28 -0.47
CA ALA A 729 25.33 -12.95 0.17
C ALA A 729 25.01 -14.29 -0.45
N LEU A 730 24.96 -14.35 -1.78
CA LEU A 730 24.72 -15.59 -2.50
C LEU A 730 25.81 -16.61 -2.20
N SER A 731 27.09 -16.20 -2.27
CA SER A 731 28.22 -17.07 -1.99
C SER A 731 28.18 -17.65 -0.58
N THR A 732 28.03 -16.80 0.45
CA THR A 732 27.96 -17.26 1.84
C THR A 732 26.78 -18.20 2.07
N THR A 733 25.63 -17.91 1.46
CA THR A 733 24.44 -18.77 1.56
C THR A 733 24.65 -20.11 0.87
N LEU A 734 25.27 -20.13 -0.31
CA LEU A 734 25.56 -21.36 -1.05
C LEU A 734 26.58 -22.24 -0.32
N LYS A 735 27.58 -21.65 0.33
CA LYS A 735 28.53 -22.39 1.16
C LYS A 735 27.82 -23.15 2.28
N ASP A 736 26.91 -22.49 3.00
CA ASP A 736 26.11 -23.13 4.04
C ASP A 736 25.16 -24.19 3.45
N ILE A 737 24.38 -23.84 2.43
CA ILE A 737 23.36 -24.73 1.85
C ILE A 737 23.99 -26.00 1.25
N ARG A 738 25.14 -25.89 0.58
CA ARG A 738 25.83 -27.00 -0.10
C ARG A 738 26.85 -27.70 0.79
N GLY A 739 27.21 -27.12 1.94
CA GLY A 739 28.26 -27.66 2.81
C GLY A 739 29.63 -27.68 2.13
N ASN A 740 29.91 -26.69 1.29
CA ASN A 740 31.16 -26.57 0.52
C ASN A 740 31.73 -25.16 0.69
N ASP A 741 32.92 -25.02 1.27
CA ASP A 741 33.53 -23.71 1.57
C ASP A 741 34.13 -22.99 0.34
N GLY A 742 34.12 -23.64 -0.83
CA GLY A 742 34.52 -23.06 -2.11
C GLY A 742 33.65 -21.85 -2.51
N VAL A 743 34.18 -20.97 -3.36
CA VAL A 743 33.47 -19.78 -3.86
C VAL A 743 32.11 -20.21 -4.43
N MET A 744 31.04 -19.49 -4.08
CA MET A 744 29.66 -19.82 -4.49
C MET A 744 29.21 -21.24 -4.10
N GLY A 745 29.78 -21.83 -3.04
CA GLY A 745 29.46 -23.20 -2.62
C GLY A 745 29.85 -24.27 -3.65
N GLY A 746 30.80 -23.97 -4.53
CA GLY A 746 31.27 -24.87 -5.58
C GLY A 746 30.31 -25.05 -6.76
N VAL A 747 29.33 -24.15 -6.94
CA VAL A 747 28.51 -24.12 -8.17
C VAL A 747 29.22 -23.32 -9.25
N THR A 748 29.12 -23.74 -10.51
CA THR A 748 29.62 -22.94 -11.63
C THR A 748 28.72 -21.72 -11.82
N VAL A 749 29.31 -20.52 -11.82
CA VAL A 749 28.59 -19.25 -11.98
C VAL A 749 29.10 -18.51 -13.20
N LEU A 750 28.20 -18.12 -14.09
CA LEU A 750 28.49 -17.22 -15.20
C LEU A 750 27.88 -15.85 -14.91
N LEU A 751 28.73 -14.88 -14.60
CA LEU A 751 28.37 -13.48 -14.50
C LEU A 751 28.51 -12.85 -15.88
N ALA A 752 27.54 -12.06 -16.31
CA ALA A 752 27.63 -11.36 -17.59
C ALA A 752 27.18 -9.92 -17.45
N GLY A 753 27.73 -9.03 -18.27
CA GLY A 753 27.38 -7.62 -18.26
C GLY A 753 28.42 -6.76 -18.97
N ASP A 754 28.17 -5.46 -18.96
CA ASP A 754 29.06 -4.46 -19.55
C ASP A 754 29.34 -3.38 -18.51
N PHE A 755 30.60 -3.21 -18.11
CA PHE A 755 31.01 -2.19 -17.15
C PHE A 755 30.92 -0.76 -17.70
N ARG A 756 30.73 -0.61 -19.02
CA ARG A 756 30.50 0.68 -19.69
C ARG A 756 29.03 1.11 -19.57
N GLN A 757 28.16 0.24 -19.06
CA GLN A 757 26.75 0.53 -18.78
C GLN A 757 26.58 1.04 -17.34
N THR A 758 25.38 0.96 -16.79
CA THR A 758 25.04 1.54 -15.49
C THR A 758 25.71 0.78 -14.34
N LEU A 759 26.35 1.52 -13.43
CA LEU A 759 26.88 1.00 -12.16
C LEU A 759 25.75 0.66 -11.17
N PRO A 760 26.05 -0.04 -10.06
CA PRO A 760 25.06 -0.34 -9.04
C PRO A 760 24.44 0.92 -8.45
N VAL A 761 23.11 0.89 -8.29
CA VAL A 761 22.38 2.03 -7.76
C VAL A 761 22.55 2.11 -6.24
N VAL A 762 23.39 3.04 -5.77
CA VAL A 762 23.50 3.39 -4.36
C VAL A 762 22.63 4.62 -4.09
N GLN A 763 21.43 4.42 -3.55
CA GLN A 763 20.50 5.53 -3.30
C GLN A 763 21.14 6.60 -2.41
N ARG A 764 21.24 7.83 -2.92
CA ARG A 764 21.83 8.99 -2.23
C ARG A 764 23.32 8.81 -1.89
N GLY A 765 24.01 7.86 -2.54
CA GLY A 765 25.45 7.66 -2.42
C GLY A 765 26.25 8.68 -3.22
N THR A 766 27.52 8.79 -2.88
CA THR A 766 28.53 9.48 -3.68
C THR A 766 29.06 8.57 -4.79
N ARG A 767 29.79 9.13 -5.76
CA ARG A 767 30.49 8.33 -6.78
C ARG A 767 31.43 7.28 -6.16
N ALA A 768 32.06 7.61 -5.03
CA ALA A 768 32.92 6.66 -4.32
C ALA A 768 32.11 5.48 -3.75
N ASP A 769 30.89 5.72 -3.29
CA ASP A 769 30.01 4.68 -2.78
C ASP A 769 29.51 3.76 -3.91
N GLU A 770 29.19 4.32 -5.09
CA GLU A 770 28.83 3.53 -6.28
C GLU A 770 29.99 2.65 -6.76
N VAL A 771 31.21 3.18 -6.78
CA VAL A 771 32.41 2.38 -7.12
C VAL A 771 32.66 1.31 -6.06
N LYS A 772 32.55 1.64 -4.77
CA LYS A 772 32.71 0.68 -3.66
C LYS A 772 31.66 -0.44 -3.70
N ALA A 773 30.48 -0.16 -4.26
CA ALA A 773 29.39 -1.11 -4.47
C ALA A 773 29.58 -2.02 -5.69
N CYS A 774 30.52 -1.73 -6.58
CA CYS A 774 30.76 -2.53 -7.78
C CYS A 774 31.32 -3.91 -7.46
N ILE A 775 31.00 -4.89 -8.29
CA ILE A 775 31.50 -6.26 -8.14
C ILE A 775 33.03 -6.36 -8.18
N THR A 776 33.72 -5.44 -8.87
CA THR A 776 35.19 -5.35 -8.89
C THR A 776 35.81 -4.98 -7.54
N GLN A 777 35.00 -4.61 -6.56
CA GLN A 777 35.42 -4.31 -5.19
C GLN A 777 34.98 -5.42 -4.21
N SER A 778 34.53 -6.57 -4.70
CA SER A 778 34.13 -7.73 -3.91
C SER A 778 35.34 -8.61 -3.59
N GLU A 779 35.73 -8.71 -2.32
CA GLU A 779 36.86 -9.54 -1.87
C GLU A 779 36.68 -11.04 -2.15
N MET A 780 35.47 -11.48 -2.52
CA MET A 780 35.19 -12.87 -2.90
C MET A 780 35.23 -13.15 -4.41
N ILE A 781 35.26 -12.11 -5.26
CA ILE A 781 35.14 -12.25 -6.73
C ILE A 781 36.31 -11.56 -7.45
N SER A 782 36.88 -10.50 -6.88
CA SER A 782 38.16 -9.91 -7.29
C SER A 782 39.32 -10.64 -6.64
#